data_AF-A0A9X9QNZ7-F1
#
_entry.id   AF-A0A9X9QNZ7-F1
#
_cell.length_a   1.000
_cell.length_b   1.000
_cell.length_c   1.000
_cell.angle_alpha   90.00
_cell.angle_beta   90.00
_cell.angle_gamma   90.00
#
_symmetry.space_group_name_H-M   'P 1'
#
loop_
_entity.id
_entity.type
_entity.pdbx_description
1 polymer ?
#
loop_
_entity_poly.entity_id
_entity_poly.type
_entity_poly.pdbx_seq_one_letter_code
_entity_poly.pdbx_strand_id
1 'polypeptide(L)'
;MKHRHKWAIAGLASFLLPISIMFTVLLSMGISYQGERTILASDAYHQYVIFAQNLRNILHGSDSLFYTFTSGLGLNFYALISYYLGSFFSPLYFFFDLASMPDAIYLLTLLKFGFMGLTACYAFHKLYPNIKAYLIVSLSLSYSLMSFLTSQLELNSWLDVFILLPLILLGLNQISLKKKTGLYYVCVSLLFIQNYYFGYMVAIFSSLYAFVCLLKLNNFKKGLVAFLRFTTVSIMAALTSAVMLLPTYLDLSSYGETFSPVKQLITTNAWYFDLPAKLSLGAYDTTKFNALPMIYVGLFPLLLAVIFFTLSSVPLKIKSAYATLLVTIVSSFYLQPLDLFWQGMHAPNMFLHRYAWTFPVTLLLLACEALTRQIEFSKIKISIAFMFLVLILATPYLIAHRYDFLTPSFFLLSLAFLVAYTICLLAFQSRQIPVGFLLSFTLFFTILEASLNTYYQTQGINNEWVFPTRQGYQNQLKDIDSIINNLSTKRQPFFRMERLSPQTGNDSMKYNYHGISQFSSVRNRLSSSLLDRLGFQSKGTNLNLRYQNNTLIMDSLLGIKYNLSENSLDKFGFTKVTSSGSMTLYQNHHSSPLAILTKGVYKDVNISVNTLDNQTKLLNQLSGQSLTYFHLQPSQLISGAKQFNQQVSGQSKSLQQSTVITYQVTIPERSQLYVSMPNIIFSNPNAKEVRVSIDGNSFTYTTDNAYSFFDLGYFEHAKEANLSFIFPKNKQISFTTPHFYSLSIDSYLKAITTINQKEVNVYTNNNNVITNYNAKEDGSLIFTIPYDKGWSATKNGKPIPITKAQGGFLTVSIPKGKGQVILTFIPNGFKLGLMLSLFGILSYLFLVYYQVRKRKDR
;
A
#
# COMPACT_ATOMS: atom_id res chain seq x y z
N MET A 1 -8.10 -46.77 7.40
CA MET A 1 -8.33 -45.62 8.32
C MET A 1 -7.04 -44.96 8.82
N LYS A 2 -6.05 -45.68 9.39
CA LYS A 2 -4.81 -45.10 9.98
C LYS A 2 -4.05 -44.06 9.12
N HIS A 3 -3.97 -44.26 7.79
CA HIS A 3 -3.27 -43.31 6.90
C HIS A 3 -4.00 -41.97 6.71
N ARG A 4 -5.34 -41.94 6.74
CA ARG A 4 -6.11 -40.68 6.60
C ARG A 4 -5.97 -39.80 7.84
N HIS A 5 -6.00 -40.40 9.03
CA HIS A 5 -5.80 -39.67 10.29
C HIS A 5 -4.40 -39.05 10.39
N LYS A 6 -3.35 -39.76 9.96
CA LYS A 6 -1.97 -39.24 9.97
C LYS A 6 -1.81 -37.92 9.20
N TRP A 7 -2.37 -37.82 8.01
CA TRP A 7 -2.25 -36.60 7.19
C TRP A 7 -3.22 -35.50 7.62
N ALA A 8 -4.34 -35.85 8.27
CA ALA A 8 -5.18 -34.86 8.95
C ALA A 8 -4.41 -34.19 10.11
N ILE A 9 -3.72 -34.98 10.93
CA ILE A 9 -2.86 -34.47 12.02
C ILE A 9 -1.72 -33.62 11.44
N ALA A 10 -1.06 -34.09 10.36
CA ALA A 10 0.01 -33.33 9.71
C ALA A 10 -0.49 -31.99 9.16
N GLY A 11 -1.68 -31.97 8.53
CA GLY A 11 -2.31 -30.74 8.06
C GLY A 11 -2.64 -29.78 9.21
N LEU A 12 -3.23 -30.30 10.30
CA LEU A 12 -3.52 -29.50 11.49
C LEU A 12 -2.25 -28.94 12.15
N ALA A 13 -1.19 -29.75 12.25
CA ALA A 13 0.10 -29.31 12.76
C ALA A 13 0.72 -28.22 11.87
N SER A 14 0.69 -28.39 10.55
CA SER A 14 1.16 -27.37 9.61
C SER A 14 0.32 -26.10 9.61
N PHE A 15 -0.93 -26.14 10.06
CA PHE A 15 -1.76 -24.96 10.27
C PHE A 15 -1.46 -24.27 11.62
N LEU A 16 -1.38 -25.05 12.70
CA LEU A 16 -1.24 -24.50 14.06
C LEU A 16 0.19 -24.05 14.40
N LEU A 17 1.23 -24.76 13.94
CA LEU A 17 2.61 -24.41 14.30
C LEU A 17 3.02 -23.00 13.85
N PRO A 18 2.78 -22.56 12.59
CA PRO A 18 3.11 -21.19 12.18
C PRO A 18 2.32 -20.15 12.99
N ILE A 19 1.04 -20.42 13.29
CA ILE A 19 0.20 -19.56 14.13
C ILE A 19 0.80 -19.43 15.52
N SER A 20 1.13 -20.54 16.17
CA SER A 20 1.67 -20.54 17.53
C SER A 20 3.01 -19.80 17.62
N ILE A 21 3.90 -19.98 16.63
CA ILE A 21 5.18 -19.29 16.57
C ILE A 21 4.97 -17.78 16.38
N MET A 22 4.20 -17.37 15.37
CA MET A 22 3.91 -15.95 15.12
C MET A 22 3.21 -15.31 16.32
N PHE A 23 2.23 -16.00 16.91
CA PHE A 23 1.52 -15.55 18.11
C PHE A 23 2.50 -15.29 19.26
N THR A 24 3.37 -16.25 19.56
CA THR A 24 4.33 -16.14 20.68
C THR A 24 5.34 -15.03 20.44
N VAL A 25 5.85 -14.90 19.21
CA VAL A 25 6.78 -13.83 18.83
C VAL A 25 6.12 -12.45 18.96
N LEU A 26 4.91 -12.27 18.43
CA LEU A 26 4.19 -11.00 18.54
C LEU A 26 3.81 -10.68 20.00
N LEU A 27 3.40 -11.70 20.78
CA LEU A 27 3.11 -11.56 22.20
C LEU A 27 4.33 -11.06 22.98
N SER A 28 5.54 -11.55 22.66
CA SER A 28 6.79 -11.09 23.27
C SER A 28 7.09 -9.60 23.01
N MET A 29 6.41 -8.99 22.04
CA MET A 29 6.51 -7.57 21.70
C MET A 29 5.32 -6.75 22.19
N GLY A 30 4.44 -7.32 23.03
CA GLY A 30 3.22 -6.66 23.52
C GLY A 30 2.10 -6.58 22.49
N ILE A 31 2.17 -7.36 21.40
CA ILE A 31 1.17 -7.39 20.33
C ILE A 31 0.31 -8.64 20.49
N SER A 32 -0.95 -8.42 20.83
CA SER A 32 -1.98 -9.46 20.97
C SER A 32 -3.35 -8.84 20.71
N TYR A 33 -4.41 -9.67 20.73
CA TYR A 33 -5.78 -9.17 20.73
C TYR A 33 -5.98 -8.22 21.91
N GLN A 34 -6.34 -6.96 21.64
CA GLN A 34 -6.42 -5.89 22.64
C GLN A 34 -5.10 -5.58 23.39
N GLY A 35 -3.95 -6.02 22.86
CA GLY A 35 -2.64 -5.74 23.46
C GLY A 35 -2.24 -4.27 23.46
N GLU A 36 -1.20 -3.93 24.24
CA GLU A 36 -0.67 -2.57 24.39
C GLU A 36 -0.13 -1.98 23.08
N ARG A 37 0.37 -2.84 22.20
CA ARG A 37 0.81 -2.49 20.84
C ARG A 37 -0.06 -3.17 19.78
N THR A 38 -0.08 -2.57 18.60
CA THR A 38 -0.79 -3.09 17.43
C THR A 38 0.20 -3.63 16.40
N ILE A 39 -0.26 -4.53 15.52
CA ILE A 39 0.56 -5.09 14.42
C ILE A 39 0.87 -4.06 13.31
N LEU A 40 0.41 -2.83 13.44
CA LEU A 40 0.33 -1.84 12.36
C LEU A 40 1.66 -1.11 12.12
N ALA A 41 2.74 -1.81 11.81
CA ALA A 41 3.98 -1.13 11.40
C ALA A 41 3.85 -0.52 9.99
N SER A 42 4.54 0.61 9.74
CA SER A 42 4.67 1.20 8.40
C SER A 42 3.31 1.45 7.71
N ASP A 43 3.16 1.05 6.44
CA ASP A 43 1.95 1.18 5.63
C ASP A 43 0.72 0.49 6.25
N ALA A 44 0.90 -0.48 7.17
CA ALA A 44 -0.24 -1.07 7.85
C ALA A 44 -1.04 -0.03 8.66
N TYR A 45 -0.34 0.96 9.24
CA TYR A 45 -0.95 2.05 10.00
C TYR A 45 -1.59 3.11 9.11
N HIS A 46 -0.87 3.53 8.06
CA HIS A 46 -1.26 4.67 7.23
C HIS A 46 -2.20 4.31 6.08
N GLN A 47 -2.29 3.02 5.72
CA GLN A 47 -3.03 2.55 4.55
C GLN A 47 -3.90 1.33 4.86
N TYR A 48 -3.32 0.17 5.18
CA TYR A 48 -4.08 -1.09 5.19
C TYR A 48 -5.23 -1.12 6.21
N VAL A 49 -4.99 -0.69 7.47
CA VAL A 49 -6.06 -0.62 8.48
C VAL A 49 -7.17 0.33 8.08
N ILE A 50 -6.82 1.42 7.39
CA ILE A 50 -7.77 2.45 6.97
C ILE A 50 -8.57 1.98 5.76
N PHE A 51 -7.95 1.30 4.81
CA PHE A 51 -8.63 0.71 3.66
C PHE A 51 -9.56 -0.43 4.10
N ALA A 52 -9.14 -1.24 5.07
CA ALA A 52 -9.99 -2.26 5.70
C ALA A 52 -11.21 -1.61 6.39
N GLN A 53 -11.00 -0.50 7.11
CA GLN A 53 -12.09 0.28 7.70
C GLN A 53 -13.05 0.84 6.64
N ASN A 54 -12.52 1.39 5.54
CA ASN A 54 -13.37 1.92 4.48
C ASN A 54 -14.20 0.80 3.79
N LEU A 55 -13.59 -0.36 3.54
CA LEU A 55 -14.33 -1.53 3.05
C LEU A 55 -15.43 -1.94 4.03
N ARG A 56 -15.13 -1.99 5.33
CA ARG A 56 -16.14 -2.27 6.37
C ARG A 56 -17.28 -1.26 6.28
N ASN A 57 -17.00 0.04 6.16
CA ASN A 57 -18.04 1.07 6.06
C ASN A 57 -18.91 0.86 4.80
N ILE A 58 -18.29 0.54 3.66
CA ILE A 58 -19.00 0.21 2.41
C ILE A 58 -19.90 -1.02 2.57
N LEU A 59 -19.41 -2.07 3.25
CA LEU A 59 -20.21 -3.27 3.52
C LEU A 59 -21.39 -2.99 4.48
N HIS A 60 -21.30 -1.93 5.30
CA HIS A 60 -22.41 -1.41 6.12
C HIS A 60 -23.23 -0.31 5.41
N GLY A 61 -22.94 -0.03 4.13
CA GLY A 61 -23.75 0.83 3.26
C GLY A 61 -23.37 2.32 3.24
N SER A 62 -22.14 2.69 3.58
CA SER A 62 -21.69 4.10 3.48
C SER A 62 -21.48 4.58 2.03
N ASP A 63 -20.98 3.68 1.17
CA ASP A 63 -20.50 3.95 -0.19
C ASP A 63 -20.66 2.68 -1.06
N SER A 64 -20.20 2.72 -2.31
CA SER A 64 -20.16 1.56 -3.22
C SER A 64 -18.76 0.94 -3.31
N LEU A 65 -18.68 -0.34 -3.67
CA LEU A 65 -17.42 -1.02 -4.02
C LEU A 65 -16.72 -0.40 -5.25
N PHE A 66 -17.40 0.46 -6.00
CA PHE A 66 -16.83 1.14 -7.18
C PHE A 66 -16.20 2.49 -6.85
N TYR A 67 -16.80 3.28 -5.94
CA TYR A 67 -16.39 4.65 -5.72
C TYR A 67 -16.59 5.05 -4.26
N THR A 68 -15.63 5.79 -3.73
CA THR A 68 -15.70 6.39 -2.40
C THR A 68 -15.36 7.87 -2.46
N PHE A 69 -16.08 8.71 -1.70
CA PHE A 69 -15.83 10.16 -1.61
C PHE A 69 -14.87 10.52 -0.47
N THR A 70 -14.36 9.53 0.25
CA THR A 70 -13.57 9.68 1.47
C THR A 70 -12.07 9.87 1.21
N SER A 71 -11.62 10.03 -0.03
CA SER A 71 -10.19 10.20 -0.35
C SER A 71 -9.99 11.00 -1.64
N GLY A 72 -9.13 12.01 -1.62
CA GLY A 72 -8.66 12.68 -2.84
C GLY A 72 -9.73 13.41 -3.66
N LEU A 73 -10.77 13.96 -3.01
CA LEU A 73 -12.04 14.43 -3.61
C LEU A 73 -12.97 13.32 -4.13
N GLY A 74 -12.50 12.09 -4.17
CA GLY A 74 -13.19 10.88 -4.57
C GLY A 74 -12.23 9.93 -5.31
N LEU A 75 -12.40 8.62 -5.11
CA LEU A 75 -11.47 7.61 -5.60
C LEU A 75 -12.20 6.41 -6.20
N ASN A 76 -11.65 5.87 -7.31
CA ASN A 76 -12.01 4.57 -7.85
C ASN A 76 -11.64 3.46 -6.84
N PHE A 77 -12.57 3.11 -5.96
CA PHE A 77 -12.35 2.16 -4.88
C PHE A 77 -12.14 0.74 -5.42
N TYR A 78 -12.71 0.41 -6.59
CA TYR A 78 -12.53 -0.89 -7.22
C TYR A 78 -11.06 -1.15 -7.60
N ALA A 79 -10.39 -0.14 -8.17
CA ALA A 79 -8.96 -0.23 -8.47
C ALA A 79 -8.12 -0.34 -7.19
N LEU A 80 -8.49 0.36 -6.11
CA LEU A 80 -7.83 0.24 -4.80
C LEU A 80 -7.94 -1.19 -4.25
N ILE A 81 -9.13 -1.80 -4.30
CA ILE A 81 -9.37 -3.18 -3.82
C ILE A 81 -8.42 -4.16 -4.50
N SER A 82 -8.21 -4.03 -5.82
CA SER A 82 -7.39 -4.96 -6.61
C SER A 82 -5.94 -5.11 -6.16
N TYR A 83 -5.43 -4.13 -5.40
CA TYR A 83 -4.08 -4.14 -4.83
C TYR A 83 -4.08 -4.36 -3.30
N TYR A 84 -4.97 -3.68 -2.57
CA TYR A 84 -4.93 -3.63 -1.11
C TYR A 84 -5.91 -4.57 -0.40
N LEU A 85 -7.04 -4.93 -1.01
CA LEU A 85 -8.17 -5.57 -0.33
C LEU A 85 -8.77 -6.78 -1.07
N GLY A 86 -8.08 -7.31 -2.08
CA GLY A 86 -8.59 -8.46 -2.85
C GLY A 86 -8.62 -9.79 -2.09
N SER A 87 -8.19 -9.83 -0.83
CA SER A 87 -8.12 -11.05 0.00
C SER A 87 -9.49 -11.69 0.23
N PHE A 88 -9.55 -13.02 0.26
CA PHE A 88 -10.76 -13.75 0.70
C PHE A 88 -11.12 -13.48 2.18
N PHE A 89 -10.17 -12.97 2.95
CA PHE A 89 -10.42 -12.60 4.34
C PHE A 89 -10.96 -11.17 4.48
N SER A 90 -10.85 -10.32 3.45
CA SER A 90 -11.31 -8.93 3.52
C SER A 90 -12.80 -8.77 3.85
N PRO A 91 -13.73 -9.64 3.39
CA PRO A 91 -15.12 -9.59 3.86
C PRO A 91 -15.27 -9.75 5.38
N LEU A 92 -14.33 -10.39 6.09
CA LEU A 92 -14.39 -10.56 7.53
C LEU A 92 -14.19 -9.25 8.30
N TYR A 93 -13.65 -8.20 7.66
CA TYR A 93 -13.60 -6.87 8.27
C TYR A 93 -14.99 -6.33 8.63
N PHE A 94 -16.06 -6.87 8.04
CA PHE A 94 -17.46 -6.55 8.38
C PHE A 94 -17.76 -6.67 9.88
N PHE A 95 -17.13 -7.63 10.56
CA PHE A 95 -17.37 -7.95 11.98
C PHE A 95 -16.60 -7.06 12.96
N PHE A 96 -15.76 -6.16 12.47
CA PHE A 96 -14.92 -5.28 13.29
C PHE A 96 -15.38 -3.83 13.19
N ASP A 97 -15.00 -3.04 14.18
CA ASP A 97 -15.25 -1.61 14.25
C ASP A 97 -13.93 -0.83 14.17
N LEU A 98 -14.06 0.51 14.21
CA LEU A 98 -12.92 1.40 14.13
C LEU A 98 -11.87 1.17 15.23
N ALA A 99 -12.28 0.76 16.43
CA ALA A 99 -11.37 0.55 17.56
C ALA A 99 -10.68 -0.83 17.51
N SER A 100 -11.36 -1.85 16.96
CA SER A 100 -10.91 -3.25 16.89
C SER A 100 -10.30 -3.63 15.52
N MET A 101 -10.32 -2.75 14.52
CA MET A 101 -9.70 -3.01 13.22
C MET A 101 -8.21 -3.43 13.26
N PRO A 102 -7.36 -2.91 14.17
CA PRO A 102 -6.00 -3.43 14.32
C PRO A 102 -5.97 -4.90 14.75
N ASP A 103 -6.93 -5.34 15.58
CA ASP A 103 -7.07 -6.73 16.01
C ASP A 103 -7.53 -7.63 14.86
N ALA A 104 -8.39 -7.11 13.98
CA ALA A 104 -8.78 -7.80 12.74
C ALA A 104 -7.54 -8.12 11.89
N ILE A 105 -6.69 -7.12 11.64
CA ILE A 105 -5.45 -7.32 10.87
C ILE A 105 -4.54 -8.34 11.55
N TYR A 106 -4.37 -8.26 12.87
CA TYR A 106 -3.59 -9.21 13.65
C TYR A 106 -4.09 -10.66 13.50
N LEU A 107 -5.38 -10.89 13.73
CA LEU A 107 -5.98 -12.24 13.66
C LEU A 107 -5.89 -12.81 12.24
N LEU A 108 -6.18 -12.00 11.22
CA LEU A 108 -6.10 -12.42 9.84
C LEU A 108 -4.66 -12.72 9.41
N THR A 109 -3.67 -11.95 9.87
CA THR A 109 -2.26 -12.25 9.62
C THR A 109 -1.89 -13.63 10.18
N LEU A 110 -2.28 -13.95 11.43
CA LEU A 110 -2.04 -15.27 12.02
C LEU A 110 -2.69 -16.39 11.18
N LEU A 111 -3.97 -16.25 10.85
CA LEU A 111 -4.69 -17.22 10.02
C LEU A 111 -3.99 -17.44 8.67
N LYS A 112 -3.51 -16.38 8.02
CA LYS A 112 -2.77 -16.48 6.76
C LYS A 112 -1.51 -17.32 6.92
N PHE A 113 -0.71 -17.11 7.97
CA PHE A 113 0.45 -17.97 8.26
C PHE A 113 0.07 -19.44 8.44
N GLY A 114 -1.04 -19.72 9.13
CA GLY A 114 -1.56 -21.09 9.24
C GLY A 114 -1.99 -21.68 7.89
N PHE A 115 -2.73 -20.94 7.07
CA PHE A 115 -3.15 -21.41 5.74
C PHE A 115 -1.98 -21.60 4.77
N MET A 116 -0.93 -20.77 4.85
CA MET A 116 0.31 -20.97 4.10
C MET A 116 0.97 -22.31 4.46
N GLY A 117 1.07 -22.64 5.75
CA GLY A 117 1.60 -23.93 6.19
C GLY A 117 0.71 -25.11 5.78
N LEU A 118 -0.61 -24.99 5.92
CA LEU A 118 -1.58 -26.02 5.54
C LEU A 118 -1.52 -26.34 4.03
N THR A 119 -1.54 -25.31 3.19
CA THR A 119 -1.52 -25.46 1.73
C THR A 119 -0.17 -25.99 1.23
N ALA A 120 0.94 -25.57 1.83
CA ALA A 120 2.27 -26.13 1.57
C ALA A 120 2.33 -27.62 1.93
N CYS A 121 1.83 -28.01 3.10
CA CYS A 121 1.80 -29.40 3.55
C CYS A 121 0.98 -30.28 2.59
N TYR A 122 -0.21 -29.81 2.21
CA TYR A 122 -1.04 -30.49 1.24
C TYR A 122 -0.35 -30.62 -0.13
N ALA A 123 0.23 -29.53 -0.64
CA ALA A 123 0.88 -29.50 -1.94
C ALA A 123 2.12 -30.41 -1.98
N PHE A 124 3.03 -30.27 -1.02
CA PHE A 124 4.26 -31.05 -0.95
C PHE A 124 3.97 -32.54 -0.76
N HIS A 125 2.99 -32.92 0.07
CA HIS A 125 2.56 -34.32 0.16
C HIS A 125 2.06 -34.88 -1.17
N LYS A 126 1.26 -34.11 -1.92
CA LYS A 126 0.70 -34.55 -3.21
C LYS A 126 1.73 -34.59 -4.33
N LEU A 127 2.73 -33.71 -4.30
CA LEU A 127 3.86 -33.70 -5.22
C LEU A 127 4.83 -34.85 -4.91
N TYR A 128 5.08 -35.11 -3.62
CA TYR A 128 6.12 -36.02 -3.13
C TYR A 128 5.56 -37.02 -2.09
N PRO A 129 4.76 -38.00 -2.53
CA PRO A 129 3.99 -38.87 -1.63
C PRO A 129 4.84 -39.79 -0.75
N ASN A 130 6.10 -40.01 -1.10
CA ASN A 130 7.02 -40.90 -0.38
C ASN A 130 7.67 -40.25 0.85
N ILE A 131 7.61 -38.91 0.97
CA ILE A 131 8.19 -38.19 2.09
C ILE A 131 7.32 -38.42 3.34
N LYS A 132 7.97 -38.65 4.49
CA LYS A 132 7.28 -38.85 5.77
C LYS A 132 6.63 -37.55 6.25
N ALA A 133 5.46 -37.66 6.87
CA ALA A 133 4.65 -36.52 7.30
C ALA A 133 5.42 -35.49 8.16
N TYR A 134 6.23 -35.92 9.14
CA TYR A 134 7.02 -35.01 9.98
C TYR A 134 7.95 -34.10 9.16
N LEU A 135 8.62 -34.66 8.13
CA LEU A 135 9.50 -33.87 7.26
C LEU A 135 8.70 -32.93 6.36
N ILE A 136 7.53 -33.34 5.87
CA ILE A 136 6.62 -32.43 5.15
C ILE A 136 6.17 -31.29 6.07
N VAL A 137 5.84 -31.57 7.34
CA VAL A 137 5.47 -30.53 8.32
C VAL A 137 6.64 -29.57 8.53
N SER A 138 7.88 -30.07 8.70
CA SER A 138 9.09 -29.23 8.79
C SER A 138 9.27 -28.33 7.56
N LEU A 139 9.20 -28.87 6.35
CA LEU A 139 9.36 -28.08 5.12
C LEU A 139 8.22 -27.08 4.90
N SER A 140 7.00 -27.43 5.33
CA SER A 140 5.84 -26.52 5.28
C SER A 140 5.97 -25.39 6.29
N LEU A 141 6.55 -25.66 7.46
CA LEU A 141 6.88 -24.65 8.46
C LEU A 141 7.92 -23.67 7.93
N SER A 142 9.03 -24.19 7.37
CA SER A 142 10.06 -23.41 6.67
C SER A 142 9.48 -22.54 5.55
N TYR A 143 8.51 -23.06 4.78
CA TYR A 143 7.80 -22.27 3.78
C TYR A 143 7.02 -21.11 4.42
N SER A 144 6.15 -21.43 5.39
CA SER A 144 5.26 -20.42 5.99
C SER A 144 6.01 -19.31 6.73
N LEU A 145 7.19 -19.60 7.29
CA LEU A 145 7.98 -18.68 8.12
C LEU A 145 9.31 -18.29 7.47
N MET A 146 9.44 -18.39 6.14
CA MET A 146 10.61 -17.89 5.42
C MET A 146 10.79 -16.38 5.66
N SER A 147 12.02 -15.89 5.63
CA SER A 147 12.30 -14.48 5.96
C SER A 147 11.58 -13.49 5.07
N PHE A 148 11.31 -13.83 3.79
CA PHE A 148 10.49 -12.97 2.93
C PHE A 148 9.09 -12.71 3.50
N LEU A 149 8.42 -13.73 4.05
CA LEU A 149 7.05 -13.59 4.53
C LEU A 149 6.99 -12.92 5.90
N THR A 150 7.92 -13.26 6.79
CA THR A 150 7.98 -12.70 8.14
C THR A 150 8.47 -11.24 8.14
N SER A 151 9.35 -10.86 7.22
CA SER A 151 9.80 -9.46 7.05
C SER A 151 8.81 -8.57 6.29
N GLN A 152 7.64 -9.08 5.88
CA GLN A 152 6.62 -8.35 5.13
C GLN A 152 5.23 -8.51 5.78
N LEU A 153 5.18 -8.85 7.07
CA LEU A 153 3.94 -9.18 7.78
C LEU A 153 2.96 -8.00 7.84
N GLU A 154 3.47 -6.76 7.78
CA GLU A 154 2.70 -5.53 7.75
C GLU A 154 1.92 -5.35 6.43
N LEU A 155 2.36 -5.99 5.35
CA LEU A 155 1.69 -5.96 4.04
C LEU A 155 0.71 -7.13 3.92
N ASN A 156 -0.33 -7.08 4.76
CA ASN A 156 -1.26 -8.20 4.98
C ASN A 156 -1.86 -8.80 3.69
N SER A 157 -2.17 -8.00 2.66
CA SER A 157 -2.73 -8.52 1.39
C SER A 157 -1.75 -9.34 0.55
N TRP A 158 -0.43 -9.17 0.75
CA TRP A 158 0.58 -9.91 0.00
C TRP A 158 0.62 -11.37 0.43
N LEU A 159 0.32 -11.66 1.70
CA LEU A 159 0.37 -13.01 2.27
C LEU A 159 -0.64 -13.97 1.62
N ASP A 160 -1.75 -13.48 1.05
CA ASP A 160 -2.76 -14.32 0.38
C ASP A 160 -2.19 -15.10 -0.81
N VAL A 161 -1.27 -14.46 -1.55
CA VAL A 161 -0.58 -15.05 -2.71
C VAL A 161 0.10 -16.36 -2.31
N PHE A 162 0.68 -16.40 -1.11
CA PHE A 162 1.48 -17.51 -0.62
C PHE A 162 0.63 -18.62 -0.01
N ILE A 163 -0.67 -18.41 0.20
CA ILE A 163 -1.64 -19.49 0.43
C ILE A 163 -1.91 -20.23 -0.90
N LEU A 164 -2.01 -19.49 -2.00
CA LEU A 164 -2.31 -20.06 -3.32
C LEU A 164 -1.08 -20.69 -4.00
N LEU A 165 0.11 -20.14 -3.79
CA LEU A 165 1.33 -20.52 -4.50
C LEU A 165 1.63 -22.04 -4.44
N PRO A 166 1.58 -22.74 -3.29
CA PRO A 166 1.85 -24.18 -3.25
C PRO A 166 0.82 -24.98 -4.08
N LEU A 167 -0.43 -24.53 -4.10
CA LEU A 167 -1.51 -25.14 -4.88
C LEU A 167 -1.32 -24.88 -6.39
N ILE A 168 -0.79 -23.73 -6.78
CA ILE A 168 -0.42 -23.42 -8.17
C ILE A 168 0.70 -24.38 -8.63
N LEU A 169 1.74 -24.57 -7.81
CA LEU A 169 2.82 -25.52 -8.11
C LEU A 169 2.30 -26.96 -8.26
N LEU A 170 1.41 -27.38 -7.36
CA LEU A 170 0.73 -28.67 -7.46
C LEU A 170 -0.10 -28.76 -8.75
N GLY A 171 -0.88 -27.72 -9.07
CA GLY A 171 -1.70 -27.64 -10.27
C GLY A 171 -0.86 -27.74 -11.55
N LEU A 172 0.28 -27.05 -11.60
CA LEU A 172 1.21 -27.09 -12.72
C LEU A 172 1.78 -28.50 -12.96
N ASN A 173 2.15 -29.20 -11.88
CA ASN A 173 2.58 -30.58 -11.96
C ASN A 173 1.43 -31.51 -12.43
N GLN A 174 0.20 -31.25 -11.98
CA GLN A 174 -0.99 -32.01 -12.40
C GLN A 174 -1.35 -31.80 -13.88
N ILE A 175 -1.18 -30.57 -14.41
CA ILE A 175 -1.34 -30.28 -15.83
C ILE A 175 -0.35 -31.10 -16.66
N SER A 176 0.91 -31.11 -16.23
CA SER A 176 2.02 -31.74 -16.93
C SER A 176 1.92 -33.27 -16.91
N LEU A 177 1.74 -33.87 -15.73
CA LEU A 177 1.79 -35.33 -15.54
C LEU A 177 0.42 -36.01 -15.62
N LYS A 178 -0.63 -35.40 -15.04
CA LYS A 178 -1.93 -36.05 -14.80
C LYS A 178 -3.06 -35.57 -15.73
N LYS A 179 -2.77 -34.61 -16.62
CA LYS A 179 -3.75 -33.96 -17.51
C LYS A 179 -4.96 -33.37 -16.76
N LYS A 180 -4.79 -32.97 -15.49
CA LYS A 180 -5.83 -32.31 -14.68
C LYS A 180 -5.55 -30.81 -14.64
N THR A 181 -6.53 -29.99 -15.01
CA THR A 181 -6.36 -28.53 -15.18
C THR A 181 -7.05 -27.69 -14.10
N GLY A 182 -8.04 -28.25 -13.39
CA GLY A 182 -8.92 -27.51 -12.49
C GLY A 182 -8.23 -26.75 -11.37
N LEU A 183 -7.33 -27.41 -10.64
CA LEU A 183 -6.61 -26.77 -9.52
C LEU A 183 -5.80 -25.55 -9.99
N TYR A 184 -5.06 -25.70 -11.09
CA TYR A 184 -4.25 -24.61 -11.64
C TYR A 184 -5.13 -23.46 -12.14
N TYR A 185 -6.17 -23.76 -12.92
CA TYR A 185 -7.12 -22.76 -13.44
C TYR A 185 -7.73 -21.93 -12.32
N VAL A 186 -8.27 -22.59 -11.28
CA VAL A 186 -8.92 -21.90 -10.16
C VAL A 186 -7.90 -21.06 -9.40
N CYS A 187 -6.76 -21.63 -8.99
CA CYS A 187 -5.78 -20.88 -8.19
C CYS A 187 -5.18 -19.69 -8.95
N VAL A 188 -4.91 -19.79 -10.25
CA VAL A 188 -4.41 -18.66 -11.05
C VAL A 188 -5.48 -17.60 -11.26
N SER A 189 -6.73 -18.00 -11.51
CA SER A 189 -7.83 -17.05 -11.65
C SER A 189 -8.03 -16.25 -10.36
N LEU A 190 -8.02 -16.95 -9.21
CA LEU A 190 -8.13 -16.34 -7.89
C LEU A 190 -6.94 -15.44 -7.59
N LEU A 191 -5.71 -15.87 -7.88
CA LEU A 191 -4.51 -15.08 -7.67
C LEU A 191 -4.60 -13.69 -8.31
N PHE A 192 -4.98 -13.62 -9.59
CA PHE A 192 -5.10 -12.35 -10.30
C PHE A 192 -6.30 -11.50 -9.87
N ILE A 193 -7.36 -12.12 -9.33
CA ILE A 193 -8.48 -11.39 -8.70
C ILE A 193 -8.06 -10.79 -7.36
N GLN A 194 -7.25 -11.52 -6.58
CA GLN A 194 -6.82 -11.09 -5.25
C GLN A 194 -5.71 -10.03 -5.30
N ASN A 195 -4.71 -10.24 -6.16
CA ASN A 195 -3.53 -9.40 -6.20
C ASN A 195 -2.85 -9.50 -7.58
N TYR A 196 -3.14 -8.54 -8.46
CA TYR A 196 -2.54 -8.52 -9.80
C TYR A 196 -1.01 -8.32 -9.75
N TYR A 197 -0.51 -7.59 -8.75
CA TYR A 197 0.88 -7.20 -8.63
C TYR A 197 1.80 -8.42 -8.41
N PHE A 198 1.51 -9.23 -7.40
CA PHE A 198 2.17 -10.52 -7.22
C PHE A 198 1.73 -11.56 -8.24
N GLY A 199 0.50 -11.46 -8.76
CA GLY A 199 0.00 -12.32 -9.82
C GLY A 199 0.93 -12.37 -11.03
N TYR A 200 1.42 -11.21 -11.45
CA TYR A 200 2.43 -11.09 -12.51
C TYR A 200 3.74 -11.82 -12.17
N MET A 201 4.30 -11.60 -10.98
CA MET A 201 5.55 -12.26 -10.54
C MET A 201 5.39 -13.78 -10.47
N VAL A 202 4.27 -14.26 -9.93
CA VAL A 202 3.97 -15.69 -9.86
C VAL A 202 3.77 -16.28 -11.26
N ALA A 203 3.22 -15.54 -12.22
CA ALA A 203 3.09 -15.99 -13.60
C ALA A 203 4.47 -16.18 -14.27
N ILE A 204 5.43 -15.26 -14.06
CA ILE A 204 6.82 -15.43 -14.53
C ILE A 204 7.42 -16.68 -13.89
N PHE A 205 7.41 -16.77 -12.56
CA PHE A 205 8.00 -17.92 -11.85
C PHE A 205 7.36 -19.24 -12.27
N SER A 206 6.02 -19.29 -12.39
CA SER A 206 5.28 -20.47 -12.84
C SER A 206 5.68 -20.87 -14.26
N SER A 207 5.94 -19.91 -15.16
CA SER A 207 6.39 -20.19 -16.52
C SER A 207 7.81 -20.78 -16.54
N LEU A 208 8.72 -20.23 -15.74
CA LEU A 208 10.08 -20.77 -15.58
C LEU A 208 10.05 -22.17 -14.95
N TYR A 209 9.23 -22.39 -13.93
CA TYR A 209 9.06 -23.70 -13.30
C TYR A 209 8.32 -24.71 -14.20
N ALA A 210 7.42 -24.25 -15.07
CA ALA A 210 6.78 -25.09 -16.08
C ALA A 210 7.83 -25.75 -16.98
N PHE A 211 8.85 -25.01 -17.38
CA PHE A 211 9.95 -25.54 -18.17
C PHE A 211 10.65 -26.72 -17.47
N VAL A 212 10.95 -26.59 -16.18
CA VAL A 212 11.51 -27.70 -15.37
C VAL A 212 10.59 -28.92 -15.38
N CYS A 213 9.28 -28.72 -15.22
CA CYS A 213 8.30 -29.81 -15.26
C CYS A 213 8.19 -30.48 -16.64
N LEU A 214 8.28 -29.72 -17.72
CA LEU A 214 8.24 -30.24 -19.08
C LEU A 214 9.46 -31.12 -19.40
N LEU A 215 10.64 -30.73 -18.91
CA LEU A 215 11.87 -31.50 -19.12
C LEU A 215 11.84 -32.87 -18.45
N LYS A 216 11.01 -33.07 -17.42
CA LYS A 216 10.78 -34.37 -16.75
C LYS A 216 9.99 -35.37 -17.59
N LEU A 217 9.28 -34.94 -18.64
CA LEU A 217 8.39 -35.82 -19.42
C LEU A 217 9.12 -36.77 -20.40
N ASN A 218 10.46 -36.65 -20.54
CA ASN A 218 11.34 -37.48 -21.39
C ASN A 218 10.82 -37.75 -22.82
N ASN A 219 9.90 -36.93 -23.33
CA ASN A 219 9.28 -37.08 -24.65
C ASN A 219 8.80 -35.71 -25.15
N PHE A 220 9.32 -35.28 -26.30
CA PHE A 220 9.05 -33.95 -26.85
C PHE A 220 7.56 -33.74 -27.18
N LYS A 221 6.90 -34.70 -27.83
CA LYS A 221 5.46 -34.60 -28.16
C LYS A 221 4.61 -34.45 -26.90
N LYS A 222 4.90 -35.23 -25.85
CA LYS A 222 4.20 -35.11 -24.55
C LYS A 222 4.47 -33.74 -23.90
N GLY A 223 5.71 -33.26 -23.98
CA GLY A 223 6.11 -31.93 -23.53
C GLY A 223 5.35 -30.81 -24.24
N LEU A 224 5.32 -30.82 -25.57
CA LEU A 224 4.61 -29.81 -26.37
C LEU A 224 3.11 -29.77 -26.05
N VAL A 225 2.46 -30.94 -25.91
CA VAL A 225 1.03 -31.01 -25.52
C VAL A 225 0.80 -30.49 -24.10
N ALA A 226 1.71 -30.76 -23.17
CA ALA A 226 1.63 -30.23 -21.81
C ALA A 226 1.83 -28.71 -21.78
N PHE A 227 2.76 -28.18 -22.57
CA PHE A 227 2.99 -26.75 -22.75
C PHE A 227 1.76 -26.05 -23.32
N LEU A 228 1.21 -26.54 -24.42
CA LEU A 228 -0.01 -25.98 -25.03
C LEU A 228 -1.19 -26.01 -24.06
N ARG A 229 -1.34 -27.10 -23.28
CA ARG A 229 -2.37 -27.19 -22.24
C ARG A 229 -2.16 -26.15 -21.14
N PHE A 230 -0.94 -26.01 -20.64
CA PHE A 230 -0.58 -24.99 -19.65
C PHE A 230 -0.94 -23.61 -20.16
N THR A 231 -0.44 -23.22 -21.34
CA THR A 231 -0.69 -21.91 -21.95
C THR A 231 -2.18 -21.64 -22.17
N THR A 232 -2.92 -22.61 -22.71
CA THR A 232 -4.37 -22.45 -22.95
C THR A 232 -5.13 -22.22 -21.64
N VAL A 233 -4.81 -22.99 -20.60
CA VAL A 233 -5.47 -22.85 -19.29
C VAL A 233 -5.07 -21.53 -18.60
N SER A 234 -3.82 -21.08 -18.75
CA SER A 234 -3.37 -19.78 -18.25
C SER A 234 -4.10 -18.63 -18.91
N ILE A 235 -4.31 -18.68 -20.23
CA ILE A 235 -5.10 -17.68 -20.97
C ILE A 235 -6.56 -17.67 -20.48
N MET A 236 -7.19 -18.84 -20.31
CA MET A 236 -8.55 -18.92 -19.78
C MET A 236 -8.65 -18.37 -18.35
N ALA A 237 -7.64 -18.61 -17.51
CA ALA A 237 -7.58 -18.06 -16.16
C ALA A 237 -7.41 -16.53 -16.18
N ALA A 238 -6.52 -16.00 -17.01
CA ALA A 238 -6.34 -14.56 -17.17
C ALA A 238 -7.60 -13.86 -17.71
N LEU A 239 -8.28 -14.46 -18.68
CA LEU A 239 -9.59 -14.00 -19.17
C LEU A 239 -10.62 -14.01 -18.04
N THR A 240 -10.67 -15.08 -17.24
CA THR A 240 -11.55 -15.18 -16.06
C THR A 240 -11.31 -14.08 -15.05
N SER A 241 -10.04 -13.66 -14.86
CA SER A 241 -9.68 -12.56 -13.96
C SER A 241 -9.86 -11.16 -14.58
N ALA A 242 -10.27 -11.04 -15.85
CA ALA A 242 -10.39 -9.77 -16.56
C ALA A 242 -11.36 -8.77 -15.88
N VAL A 243 -12.36 -9.27 -15.14
CA VAL A 243 -13.27 -8.46 -14.31
C VAL A 243 -12.52 -7.58 -13.30
N MET A 244 -11.36 -8.03 -12.82
CA MET A 244 -10.49 -7.25 -11.94
C MET A 244 -9.34 -6.61 -12.73
N LEU A 245 -8.67 -7.37 -13.60
CA LEU A 245 -7.46 -6.92 -14.30
C LEU A 245 -7.71 -5.76 -15.25
N LEU A 246 -8.78 -5.81 -16.05
CA LEU A 246 -9.01 -4.82 -17.09
C LEU A 246 -9.34 -3.44 -16.51
N PRO A 247 -10.27 -3.31 -15.54
CA PRO A 247 -10.53 -2.01 -14.93
C PRO A 247 -9.31 -1.41 -14.23
N THR A 248 -8.57 -2.24 -13.48
CA THR A 248 -7.35 -1.79 -12.81
C THR A 248 -6.28 -1.33 -13.80
N TYR A 249 -6.05 -2.08 -14.88
CA TYR A 249 -5.11 -1.68 -15.93
C TYR A 249 -5.49 -0.35 -16.58
N LEU A 250 -6.78 -0.16 -16.88
CA LEU A 250 -7.27 1.09 -17.48
C LEU A 250 -7.19 2.28 -16.52
N ASP A 251 -7.40 2.05 -15.21
CA ASP A 251 -7.22 3.08 -14.19
C ASP A 251 -5.75 3.52 -14.10
N LEU A 252 -4.82 2.57 -13.91
CA LEU A 252 -3.38 2.85 -13.78
C LEU A 252 -2.80 3.50 -15.04
N SER A 253 -3.20 3.05 -16.22
CA SER A 253 -2.73 3.60 -17.50
C SER A 253 -3.31 4.99 -17.81
N SER A 254 -4.47 5.35 -17.25
CA SER A 254 -5.12 6.64 -17.54
C SER A 254 -4.37 7.86 -16.99
N TYR A 255 -3.42 7.65 -16.08
CA TYR A 255 -2.76 8.72 -15.33
C TYR A 255 -1.25 8.84 -15.62
N GLY A 256 -0.76 8.26 -16.72
CA GLY A 256 0.58 8.53 -17.25
C GLY A 256 1.72 8.05 -16.34
N GLU A 257 1.54 6.92 -15.64
CA GLU A 257 2.65 6.19 -15.02
C GLU A 257 3.59 5.74 -16.16
N THR A 258 4.85 6.18 -16.10
CA THR A 258 5.89 5.80 -17.07
C THR A 258 6.76 4.70 -16.49
N PHE A 259 7.19 3.77 -17.34
CA PHE A 259 8.17 2.77 -16.93
C PHE A 259 9.48 3.42 -16.46
N SER A 260 10.11 2.79 -15.48
CA SER A 260 11.42 3.17 -15.00
C SER A 260 12.47 2.83 -16.07
N PRO A 261 13.33 3.78 -16.47
CA PRO A 261 14.38 3.49 -17.43
C PRO A 261 15.42 2.56 -16.82
N VAL A 262 15.98 1.66 -17.64
CA VAL A 262 17.21 0.94 -17.30
C VAL A 262 18.35 1.95 -17.34
N LYS A 263 18.94 2.22 -16.17
CA LYS A 263 20.05 3.19 -16.03
C LYS A 263 21.41 2.53 -16.19
N GLN A 264 21.52 1.26 -15.81
CA GLN A 264 22.77 0.50 -15.80
C GLN A 264 22.48 -1.01 -15.87
N LEU A 265 23.51 -1.81 -16.17
CA LEU A 265 23.37 -3.26 -16.25
C LEU A 265 23.34 -3.91 -14.85
N ILE A 266 24.30 -3.56 -14.00
CA ILE A 266 24.42 -4.10 -12.63
C ILE A 266 23.60 -3.24 -11.67
N THR A 267 22.82 -3.84 -10.78
CA THR A 267 22.05 -3.13 -9.75
C THR A 267 22.97 -2.29 -8.86
N THR A 268 22.56 -1.06 -8.55
CA THR A 268 23.36 -0.14 -7.72
C THR A 268 23.62 -0.77 -6.35
N ASN A 269 24.85 -0.66 -5.84
CA ASN A 269 25.33 -1.23 -4.57
C ASN A 269 25.42 -2.76 -4.48
N ALA A 270 25.07 -3.50 -5.54
CA ALA A 270 25.13 -4.96 -5.50
C ALA A 270 26.56 -5.49 -5.33
N TRP A 271 26.72 -6.55 -4.53
CA TRP A 271 27.99 -7.14 -4.17
C TRP A 271 27.99 -8.68 -4.12
N TYR A 272 29.15 -9.27 -4.36
CA TYR A 272 29.33 -10.72 -4.55
C TYR A 272 28.80 -11.59 -3.40
N PHE A 273 28.84 -11.08 -2.16
CA PHE A 273 28.44 -11.84 -0.97
C PHE A 273 27.07 -11.43 -0.39
N ASP A 274 26.30 -10.58 -1.09
CA ASP A 274 24.98 -10.12 -0.60
C ASP A 274 24.01 -11.29 -0.36
N LEU A 275 23.93 -12.24 -1.30
CA LEU A 275 23.05 -13.40 -1.12
C LEU A 275 23.58 -14.35 -0.04
N PRO A 276 24.87 -14.75 -0.01
CA PRO A 276 25.43 -15.47 1.13
C PRO A 276 25.15 -14.83 2.49
N ALA A 277 25.23 -13.50 2.61
CA ALA A 277 24.91 -12.76 3.84
C ALA A 277 23.46 -12.99 4.30
N LYS A 278 22.54 -13.19 3.37
CA LYS A 278 21.12 -13.43 3.61
C LYS A 278 20.75 -14.91 3.78
N LEU A 279 21.72 -15.82 3.78
CA LEU A 279 21.52 -17.24 4.09
C LEU A 279 21.70 -17.59 5.58
N SER A 280 22.08 -16.60 6.41
CA SER A 280 22.20 -16.77 7.86
C SER A 280 20.85 -16.60 8.57
N LEU A 281 20.67 -17.35 9.65
CA LEU A 281 19.55 -17.19 10.57
C LEU A 281 19.54 -15.78 11.15
N GLY A 282 18.37 -15.13 11.11
CA GLY A 282 18.16 -13.83 11.73
C GLY A 282 18.72 -12.64 10.94
N ALA A 283 19.25 -12.86 9.74
CA ALA A 283 19.76 -11.80 8.88
C ALA A 283 18.64 -10.86 8.39
N TYR A 284 18.42 -9.76 9.10
CA TYR A 284 17.52 -8.66 8.73
C TYR A 284 18.34 -7.38 8.60
N ASP A 285 18.31 -6.75 7.43
CA ASP A 285 19.00 -5.47 7.18
C ASP A 285 18.01 -4.30 7.28
N THR A 286 17.05 -4.23 6.36
CA THR A 286 16.07 -3.15 6.23
C THR A 286 15.00 -3.57 5.23
N THR A 287 13.81 -3.01 5.35
CA THR A 287 12.74 -3.05 4.32
C THR A 287 12.53 -1.70 3.65
N LYS A 288 13.31 -0.68 4.04
CA LYS A 288 13.33 0.67 3.44
C LYS A 288 14.20 0.67 2.18
N PHE A 289 15.20 1.52 2.13
CA PHE A 289 16.04 1.78 0.97
C PHE A 289 17.26 0.85 0.98
N ASN A 290 17.73 0.46 -0.21
CA ASN A 290 18.90 -0.41 -0.39
C ASN A 290 18.81 -1.79 0.29
N ALA A 291 17.60 -2.28 0.57
CA ALA A 291 17.37 -3.60 1.13
C ALA A 291 17.89 -4.72 0.23
N LEU A 292 18.63 -5.67 0.81
CA LEU A 292 19.05 -6.91 0.15
C LEU A 292 17.89 -7.93 0.08
N PRO A 293 17.91 -8.87 -0.89
CA PRO A 293 16.86 -9.88 -1.02
C PRO A 293 16.68 -10.77 0.23
N MET A 294 15.47 -10.80 0.80
CA MET A 294 15.14 -11.67 1.95
C MET A 294 14.91 -13.12 1.51
N ILE A 295 15.96 -13.96 1.55
CA ILE A 295 15.94 -15.30 0.92
C ILE A 295 16.05 -16.50 1.87
N TYR A 296 16.22 -16.27 3.18
CA TYR A 296 16.39 -17.35 4.15
C TYR A 296 15.11 -18.19 4.35
N VAL A 297 15.25 -19.51 4.38
CA VAL A 297 14.15 -20.50 4.51
C VAL A 297 14.44 -21.58 5.56
N GLY A 298 15.61 -21.53 6.20
CA GLY A 298 16.11 -22.56 7.10
C GLY A 298 17.23 -23.40 6.48
N LEU A 299 18.10 -23.91 7.35
CA LEU A 299 19.33 -24.62 7.02
C LEU A 299 19.07 -26.08 6.65
N PHE A 300 18.01 -26.70 7.18
CA PHE A 300 17.63 -28.05 6.78
C PHE A 300 17.20 -28.13 5.30
N PRO A 301 16.26 -27.29 4.80
CA PRO A 301 15.98 -27.22 3.36
C PRO A 301 17.22 -26.88 2.52
N LEU A 302 18.09 -25.98 2.99
CA LEU A 302 19.30 -25.56 2.29
C LEU A 302 20.29 -26.73 2.13
N LEU A 303 20.54 -27.48 3.20
CA LEU A 303 21.39 -28.68 3.21
C LEU A 303 20.87 -29.73 2.20
N LEU A 304 19.56 -29.99 2.22
CA LEU A 304 18.93 -30.93 1.29
C LEU A 304 18.99 -30.45 -0.17
N ALA A 305 18.85 -29.14 -0.41
CA ALA A 305 18.94 -28.55 -1.74
C ALA A 305 20.36 -28.68 -2.33
N VAL A 306 21.41 -28.59 -1.51
CA VAL A 306 22.79 -28.87 -1.96
C VAL A 306 22.98 -30.36 -2.24
N ILE A 307 22.48 -31.24 -1.35
CA ILE A 307 22.54 -32.69 -1.55
C ILE A 307 21.87 -33.11 -2.86
N PHE A 308 20.76 -32.48 -3.26
CA PHE A 308 20.06 -32.77 -4.53
C PHE A 308 21.00 -32.81 -5.74
N PHE A 309 21.95 -31.87 -5.85
CA PHE A 309 22.87 -31.80 -6.99
C PHE A 309 23.87 -32.97 -7.02
N THR A 310 24.06 -33.66 -5.90
CA THR A 310 24.95 -34.83 -5.76
C THR A 310 24.26 -36.19 -6.02
N LEU A 311 22.93 -36.21 -6.22
CA LEU A 311 22.17 -37.45 -6.39
C LEU A 311 22.34 -38.05 -7.79
N SER A 312 22.68 -39.33 -7.89
CA SER A 312 23.00 -39.95 -9.17
C SER A 312 21.74 -40.37 -9.95
N SER A 313 20.62 -40.64 -9.28
CA SER A 313 19.37 -40.98 -9.97
C SER A 313 18.68 -39.80 -10.64
N VAL A 314 19.07 -38.57 -10.33
CA VAL A 314 18.51 -37.38 -10.96
C VAL A 314 19.28 -37.10 -12.26
N PRO A 315 18.63 -37.13 -13.44
CA PRO A 315 19.31 -36.88 -14.70
C PRO A 315 19.96 -35.50 -14.72
N LEU A 316 21.13 -35.38 -15.34
CA LEU A 316 21.86 -34.11 -15.46
C LEU A 316 20.96 -33.01 -16.04
N LYS A 317 20.15 -33.33 -17.05
CA LYS A 317 19.15 -32.43 -17.65
C LYS A 317 18.23 -31.78 -16.61
N ILE A 318 17.78 -32.51 -15.59
CA ILE A 318 16.90 -31.98 -14.54
C ILE A 318 17.69 -31.16 -13.54
N LYS A 319 18.91 -31.58 -13.17
CA LYS A 319 19.81 -30.77 -12.33
C LYS A 319 20.12 -29.43 -13.00
N SER A 320 20.50 -29.47 -14.29
CA SER A 320 20.76 -28.28 -15.09
C SER A 320 19.53 -27.38 -15.18
N ALA A 321 18.32 -27.93 -15.33
CA ALA A 321 17.09 -27.12 -15.36
C ALA A 321 16.85 -26.34 -14.05
N TYR A 322 17.02 -27.00 -12.90
CA TYR A 322 16.93 -26.32 -11.60
C TYR A 322 18.10 -25.35 -11.37
N ALA A 323 19.31 -25.69 -11.80
CA ALA A 323 20.45 -24.78 -11.74
C ALA A 323 20.19 -23.51 -12.59
N THR A 324 19.70 -23.64 -13.82
CA THR A 324 19.32 -22.51 -14.67
C THR A 324 18.22 -21.66 -14.03
N LEU A 325 17.22 -22.27 -13.39
CA LEU A 325 16.19 -21.54 -12.65
C LEU A 325 16.79 -20.73 -11.51
N LEU A 326 17.65 -21.33 -10.67
CA LEU A 326 18.34 -20.64 -9.58
C LEU A 326 19.24 -19.53 -10.10
N VAL A 327 20.04 -19.78 -11.14
CA VAL A 327 20.91 -18.78 -11.78
C VAL A 327 20.07 -17.61 -12.31
N THR A 328 18.95 -17.87 -12.98
CA THR A 328 18.07 -16.81 -13.48
C THR A 328 17.56 -15.91 -12.34
N ILE A 329 17.13 -16.52 -11.23
CA ILE A 329 16.66 -15.78 -10.04
C ILE A 329 17.81 -14.98 -9.41
N VAL A 330 18.96 -15.61 -9.20
CA VAL A 330 20.15 -14.97 -8.61
C VAL A 330 20.63 -13.82 -9.48
N SER A 331 20.79 -14.03 -10.78
CA SER A 331 21.16 -12.99 -11.74
C SER A 331 20.14 -11.85 -11.74
N SER A 332 18.86 -12.12 -11.48
CA SER A 332 17.86 -11.06 -11.41
C SER A 332 18.12 -10.08 -10.26
N PHE A 333 18.62 -10.54 -9.11
CA PHE A 333 18.96 -9.63 -8.00
C PHE A 333 20.13 -8.69 -8.35
N TYR A 334 21.06 -9.15 -9.19
CA TYR A 334 22.26 -8.41 -9.57
C TYR A 334 22.11 -7.58 -10.85
N LEU A 335 21.18 -7.93 -11.74
CA LEU A 335 20.99 -7.26 -13.03
C LEU A 335 19.74 -6.39 -13.00
N GLN A 336 19.94 -5.06 -13.06
CA GLN A 336 18.84 -4.09 -13.01
C GLN A 336 17.76 -4.33 -14.09
N PRO A 337 18.07 -4.69 -15.35
CA PRO A 337 17.03 -4.99 -16.34
C PRO A 337 16.10 -6.13 -15.91
N LEU A 338 16.65 -7.17 -15.28
CA LEU A 338 15.88 -8.32 -14.81
C LEU A 338 15.11 -7.96 -13.55
N ASP A 339 15.72 -7.26 -12.60
CA ASP A 339 15.04 -6.76 -11.38
C ASP A 339 13.82 -5.90 -11.74
N LEU A 340 13.98 -4.96 -12.69
CA LEU A 340 12.87 -4.16 -13.20
C LEU A 340 11.81 -5.02 -13.90
N PHE A 341 12.21 -6.00 -14.70
CA PHE A 341 11.29 -6.89 -15.41
C PHE A 341 10.37 -7.67 -14.47
N TRP A 342 10.91 -8.21 -13.37
CA TRP A 342 10.10 -8.87 -12.33
C TRP A 342 9.08 -7.92 -11.69
N GLN A 343 9.38 -6.62 -11.67
CA GLN A 343 8.57 -5.59 -11.02
C GLN A 343 7.69 -4.81 -12.00
N GLY A 344 7.46 -5.35 -13.20
CA GLY A 344 6.59 -4.73 -14.21
C GLY A 344 7.17 -3.44 -14.79
N MET A 345 8.51 -3.34 -14.83
CA MET A 345 9.26 -2.16 -15.28
C MET A 345 9.08 -0.92 -14.40
N HIS A 346 8.72 -1.11 -13.12
CA HIS A 346 8.67 -0.04 -12.13
C HIS A 346 9.62 -0.33 -10.97
N ALA A 347 10.57 0.58 -10.74
CA ALA A 347 11.49 0.49 -9.61
C ALA A 347 10.72 0.79 -8.30
N PRO A 348 10.76 -0.10 -7.31
CA PRO A 348 10.19 0.18 -5.99
C PRO A 348 11.08 1.16 -5.22
N ASN A 349 10.47 2.00 -4.38
CA ASN A 349 11.22 2.86 -3.46
C ASN A 349 11.60 2.13 -2.15
N MET A 350 10.71 1.25 -1.68
CA MET A 350 10.86 0.45 -0.47
C MET A 350 10.30 -0.94 -0.73
N PHE A 351 10.63 -1.89 0.14
CA PHE A 351 10.32 -3.31 -0.02
C PHE A 351 10.90 -3.81 -1.36
N LEU A 352 12.23 -3.75 -1.48
CA LEU A 352 12.95 -4.11 -2.70
C LEU A 352 12.88 -5.62 -2.97
N HIS A 353 13.17 -6.02 -4.21
CA HIS A 353 13.26 -7.42 -4.62
C HIS A 353 12.02 -8.25 -4.24
N ARG A 354 10.82 -7.76 -4.56
CA ARG A 354 9.53 -8.37 -4.16
C ARG A 354 9.28 -9.79 -4.72
N TYR A 355 10.14 -10.25 -5.62
CA TYR A 355 10.16 -11.64 -6.11
C TYR A 355 11.14 -12.54 -5.33
N ALA A 356 11.79 -12.07 -4.25
CA ALA A 356 12.84 -12.80 -3.55
C ALA A 356 12.40 -14.18 -3.03
N TRP A 357 11.11 -14.35 -2.73
CA TRP A 357 10.48 -15.62 -2.38
C TRP A 357 10.66 -16.74 -3.43
N THR A 358 10.95 -16.42 -4.70
CA THR A 358 11.16 -17.46 -5.74
C THR A 358 12.37 -18.34 -5.43
N PHE A 359 13.40 -17.77 -4.79
CA PHE A 359 14.60 -18.49 -4.37
C PHE A 359 14.30 -19.55 -3.29
N PRO A 360 13.76 -19.21 -2.09
CA PRO A 360 13.46 -20.19 -1.05
C PRO A 360 12.41 -21.22 -1.48
N VAL A 361 11.43 -20.85 -2.32
CA VAL A 361 10.47 -21.82 -2.89
C VAL A 361 11.18 -22.84 -3.77
N THR A 362 12.14 -22.41 -4.58
CA THR A 362 12.95 -23.33 -5.41
C THR A 362 13.78 -24.26 -4.52
N LEU A 363 14.39 -23.75 -3.45
CA LEU A 363 15.13 -24.58 -2.49
C LEU A 363 14.24 -25.64 -1.82
N LEU A 364 13.01 -25.30 -1.44
CA LEU A 364 12.06 -26.25 -0.86
C LEU A 364 11.67 -27.36 -1.84
N LEU A 365 11.50 -27.04 -3.13
CA LEU A 365 11.24 -28.03 -4.16
C LEU A 365 12.44 -28.98 -4.33
N LEU A 366 13.66 -28.46 -4.32
CA LEU A 366 14.89 -29.27 -4.35
C LEU A 366 15.02 -30.16 -3.11
N ALA A 367 14.72 -29.62 -1.93
CA ALA A 367 14.73 -30.36 -0.68
C ALA A 367 13.73 -31.54 -0.70
N CYS A 368 12.52 -31.32 -1.25
CA CYS A 368 11.54 -32.40 -1.43
C CYS A 368 12.03 -33.47 -2.43
N GLU A 369 12.61 -33.07 -3.56
CA GLU A 369 13.19 -34.02 -4.53
C GLU A 369 14.32 -34.85 -3.91
N ALA A 370 15.15 -34.24 -3.05
CA ALA A 370 16.23 -34.92 -2.34
C ALA A 370 15.69 -35.94 -1.33
N LEU A 371 14.72 -35.55 -0.48
CA LEU A 371 14.11 -36.45 0.50
C LEU A 371 13.38 -37.64 -0.14
N THR A 372 12.80 -37.44 -1.33
CA THR A 372 12.18 -38.55 -2.09
C THR A 372 13.21 -39.62 -2.47
N ARG A 373 14.50 -39.26 -2.53
CA ARG A 373 15.65 -40.11 -2.88
C ARG A 373 16.63 -40.27 -1.72
N GLN A 374 16.14 -40.17 -0.48
CA GLN A 374 16.97 -40.26 0.74
C GLN A 374 17.86 -41.52 0.82
N ILE A 375 17.50 -42.60 0.11
CA ILE A 375 18.29 -43.85 0.04
C ILE A 375 19.68 -43.61 -0.57
N GLU A 376 19.83 -42.62 -1.45
CA GLU A 376 21.11 -42.27 -2.09
C GLU A 376 21.99 -41.37 -1.24
N PHE A 377 21.52 -40.94 -0.06
CA PHE A 377 22.33 -40.12 0.83
C PHE A 377 23.51 -40.96 1.32
N SER A 378 24.71 -40.39 1.29
CA SER A 378 25.92 -41.03 1.79
C SER A 378 26.65 -40.06 2.70
N LYS A 379 27.50 -40.59 3.60
CA LYS A 379 28.30 -39.77 4.50
C LYS A 379 29.09 -38.71 3.72
N ILE A 380 29.69 -39.12 2.61
CA ILE A 380 30.46 -38.24 1.72
C ILE A 380 29.59 -37.10 1.17
N LYS A 381 28.41 -37.41 0.62
CA LYS A 381 27.51 -36.40 0.05
C LYS A 381 27.02 -35.40 1.11
N ILE A 382 26.67 -35.89 2.30
CA ILE A 382 26.25 -35.07 3.43
C ILE A 382 27.40 -34.16 3.89
N SER A 383 28.62 -34.71 4.06
CA SER A 383 29.80 -33.94 4.47
C SER A 383 30.21 -32.89 3.43
N ILE A 384 30.15 -33.20 2.13
CA ILE A 384 30.42 -32.21 1.07
C ILE A 384 29.41 -31.07 1.13
N ALA A 385 28.12 -31.38 1.28
CA ALA A 385 27.08 -30.37 1.39
C ALA A 385 27.27 -29.49 2.64
N PHE A 386 27.64 -30.10 3.77
CA PHE A 386 27.98 -29.39 5.00
C PHE A 386 29.17 -28.44 4.80
N MET A 387 30.29 -28.93 4.28
CA MET A 387 31.50 -28.11 4.05
C MET A 387 31.24 -26.96 3.10
N PHE A 388 30.48 -27.20 2.03
CA PHE A 388 30.07 -26.17 1.08
C PHE A 388 29.24 -25.07 1.75
N LEU A 389 28.26 -25.46 2.59
CA LEU A 389 27.42 -24.50 3.30
C LEU A 389 28.17 -23.73 4.39
N VAL A 390 29.07 -24.38 5.13
CA VAL A 390 29.93 -23.69 6.10
C VAL A 390 30.80 -22.64 5.40
N LEU A 391 31.39 -22.98 4.24
CA LEU A 391 32.18 -22.04 3.46
C LEU A 391 31.34 -20.83 3.02
N ILE A 392 30.18 -21.07 2.40
CA ILE A 392 29.28 -20.01 1.95
C ILE A 392 28.83 -19.13 3.11
N LEU A 393 28.39 -19.73 4.22
CA LEU A 393 27.92 -19.00 5.39
C LEU A 393 29.03 -18.21 6.07
N ALA A 394 30.28 -18.68 6.04
CA ALA A 394 31.41 -17.99 6.67
C ALA A 394 31.89 -16.77 5.85
N THR A 395 31.81 -16.82 4.51
CA THR A 395 32.37 -15.76 3.64
C THR A 395 31.91 -14.33 3.96
N PRO A 396 30.62 -14.03 4.25
CA PRO A 396 30.18 -12.67 4.55
C PRO A 396 30.76 -12.15 5.87
N TYR A 397 30.98 -13.02 6.85
CA TYR A 397 31.49 -12.64 8.16
C TYR A 397 32.99 -12.31 8.13
N LEU A 398 33.73 -12.80 7.13
CA LEU A 398 35.12 -12.37 6.91
C LEU A 398 35.21 -10.90 6.47
N ILE A 399 34.11 -10.34 5.95
CA ILE A 399 34.00 -8.95 5.48
C ILE A 399 32.81 -8.27 6.19
N ALA A 400 32.63 -8.57 7.49
CA ALA A 400 31.46 -8.14 8.25
C ALA A 400 31.26 -6.62 8.31
N HIS A 401 32.32 -5.82 8.14
CA HIS A 401 32.23 -4.35 8.09
C HIS A 401 31.35 -3.81 6.95
N ARG A 402 31.02 -4.65 5.95
CA ARG A 402 30.09 -4.31 4.87
C ARG A 402 28.63 -4.65 5.21
N TYR A 403 28.43 -5.50 6.22
CA TYR A 403 27.13 -6.04 6.61
C TYR A 403 26.90 -5.79 8.10
N ASP A 404 26.57 -4.54 8.47
CA ASP A 404 26.36 -4.14 9.87
C ASP A 404 25.26 -4.94 10.58
N PHE A 405 24.34 -5.54 9.82
CA PHE A 405 23.29 -6.41 10.33
C PHE A 405 23.75 -7.84 10.69
N LEU A 406 24.96 -8.24 10.30
CA LEU A 406 25.51 -9.56 10.58
C LEU A 406 26.36 -9.54 11.85
N THR A 407 25.84 -10.13 12.92
CA THR A 407 26.60 -10.35 14.15
C THR A 407 27.25 -11.75 14.17
N PRO A 408 28.42 -11.93 14.81
CA PRO A 408 29.03 -13.25 14.97
C PRO A 408 28.11 -14.28 15.63
N SER A 409 27.18 -13.85 16.48
CA SER A 409 26.17 -14.72 17.09
C SER A 409 25.24 -15.37 16.06
N PHE A 410 24.86 -14.67 14.98
CA PHE A 410 24.05 -15.25 13.91
C PHE A 410 24.80 -16.33 13.13
N PHE A 411 26.11 -16.14 12.92
CA PHE A 411 26.95 -17.18 12.32
C PHE A 411 27.02 -18.41 13.21
N LEU A 412 27.34 -18.24 14.49
CA LEU A 412 27.46 -19.33 15.44
C LEU A 412 26.14 -20.09 15.61
N LEU A 413 25.02 -19.38 15.66
CA LEU A 413 23.69 -19.98 15.76
C LEU A 413 23.34 -20.75 14.48
N SER A 414 23.62 -20.18 13.30
CA SER A 414 23.42 -20.86 12.01
C SER A 414 24.31 -22.10 11.90
N LEU A 415 25.57 -22.00 12.31
CA LEU A 415 26.50 -23.12 12.33
C LEU A 415 26.03 -24.21 13.29
N ALA A 416 25.55 -23.86 14.49
CA ALA A 416 25.03 -24.82 15.45
C ALA A 416 23.83 -25.63 14.90
N PHE A 417 22.86 -24.96 14.28
CA PHE A 417 21.74 -25.65 13.62
C PHE A 417 22.21 -26.53 12.46
N LEU A 418 23.11 -26.01 11.60
CA LEU A 418 23.64 -26.76 10.47
C LEU A 418 24.42 -28.02 10.92
N VAL A 419 25.26 -27.88 11.95
CA VAL A 419 25.98 -29.00 12.58
C VAL A 419 24.99 -30.00 13.17
N ALA A 420 23.97 -29.54 13.90
CA ALA A 420 22.94 -30.39 14.50
C ALA A 420 22.19 -31.24 13.44
N TYR A 421 21.72 -30.62 12.35
CA TYR A 421 21.08 -31.35 11.25
C TYR A 421 22.03 -32.33 10.56
N THR A 422 23.29 -31.92 10.35
CA THR A 422 24.31 -32.75 9.69
C THR A 422 24.66 -33.98 10.53
N ILE A 423 24.90 -33.80 11.84
CA ILE A 423 25.15 -34.90 12.77
C ILE A 423 23.95 -35.85 12.80
N CYS A 424 22.73 -35.34 12.87
CA CYS A 424 21.52 -36.16 12.86
C CYS A 424 21.42 -37.01 11.58
N LEU A 425 21.66 -36.42 10.40
CA LEU A 425 21.66 -37.14 9.12
C LEU A 425 22.79 -38.18 9.03
N LEU A 426 23.99 -37.85 9.50
CA LEU A 426 25.14 -38.77 9.50
C LEU A 426 24.92 -39.94 10.47
N ALA A 427 24.37 -39.70 11.66
CA ALA A 427 24.03 -40.72 12.63
C ALA A 427 22.95 -41.66 12.10
N PHE A 428 21.91 -41.10 11.44
CA PHE A 428 20.87 -41.90 10.78
C PHE A 428 21.45 -42.75 9.66
N GLN A 429 22.29 -42.18 8.80
CA GLN A 429 22.95 -42.91 7.71
C GLN A 429 23.90 -44.00 8.24
N SER A 430 24.51 -43.78 9.40
CA SER A 430 25.34 -44.76 10.11
C SER A 430 24.54 -45.81 10.89
N ARG A 431 23.20 -45.77 10.84
CA ARG A 431 22.27 -46.62 11.59
C ARG A 431 22.45 -46.54 13.12
N GLN A 432 22.99 -45.43 13.63
CA GLN A 432 23.19 -45.19 15.06
C GLN A 432 21.92 -44.72 15.77
N ILE A 433 20.95 -44.17 15.02
CA ILE A 433 19.68 -43.67 15.55
C ILE A 433 18.49 -44.22 14.76
N PRO A 434 17.33 -44.43 15.40
CA PRO A 434 16.13 -44.86 14.71
C PRO A 434 15.50 -43.72 13.89
N VAL A 435 14.73 -44.09 12.86
CA VAL A 435 14.02 -43.10 12.01
C VAL A 435 13.08 -42.19 12.82
N GLY A 436 12.47 -42.71 13.90
CA GLY A 436 11.61 -41.91 14.77
C GLY A 436 12.34 -40.74 15.44
N PHE A 437 13.61 -40.95 15.82
CA PHE A 437 14.45 -39.91 16.39
C PHE A 437 14.78 -38.85 15.34
N LEU A 438 15.24 -39.24 14.14
CA LEU A 438 15.50 -38.30 13.03
C LEU A 438 14.29 -37.40 12.76
N LEU A 439 13.09 -38.00 12.64
CA LEU A 439 11.86 -37.28 12.33
C LEU A 439 11.48 -36.27 13.44
N SER A 440 11.55 -36.70 14.70
CA SER A 440 11.19 -35.85 15.85
C SER A 440 12.22 -34.76 16.09
N PHE A 441 13.52 -35.09 15.99
CA PHE A 441 14.63 -34.15 16.09
C PHE A 441 14.54 -33.07 15.01
N THR A 442 14.36 -33.47 13.75
CA THR A 442 14.27 -32.52 12.63
C THR A 442 13.08 -31.58 12.83
N LEU A 443 11.91 -32.10 13.20
CA LEU A 443 10.74 -31.25 13.47
C LEU A 443 11.00 -30.26 14.61
N PHE A 444 11.56 -30.73 15.73
CA PHE A 444 11.86 -29.89 16.88
C PHE A 444 12.89 -28.79 16.55
N PHE A 445 13.99 -29.14 15.90
CA PHE A 445 15.01 -28.16 15.52
C PHE A 445 14.49 -27.18 14.47
N THR A 446 13.65 -27.62 13.52
CA THR A 446 13.02 -26.68 12.56
C THR A 446 12.05 -25.73 13.26
N ILE A 447 11.30 -26.18 14.29
CA ILE A 447 10.46 -25.30 15.10
C ILE A 447 11.31 -24.24 15.81
N LEU A 448 12.41 -24.64 16.46
CA LEU A 448 13.32 -23.71 17.14
C LEU A 448 13.95 -22.71 16.17
N GLU A 449 14.51 -23.20 15.06
CA GLU A 449 15.16 -22.39 14.03
C GLU A 449 14.20 -21.37 13.43
N ALA A 450 13.00 -21.81 13.03
CA ALA A 450 11.98 -20.94 12.46
C ALA A 450 11.47 -19.92 13.49
N SER A 451 11.35 -20.31 14.77
CA SER A 451 10.95 -19.39 15.85
C SER A 451 11.98 -18.27 16.04
N LEU A 452 13.27 -18.63 16.11
CA LEU A 452 14.35 -17.65 16.26
C LEU A 452 14.45 -16.73 15.05
N ASN A 453 14.39 -17.28 13.83
CA ASN A 453 14.38 -16.45 12.63
C ASN A 453 13.18 -15.50 12.61
N THR A 454 11.98 -16.00 12.89
CA THR A 454 10.75 -15.19 12.95
C THR A 454 10.87 -14.06 13.97
N TYR A 455 11.43 -14.35 15.16
CA TYR A 455 11.71 -13.34 16.18
C TYR A 455 12.63 -12.24 15.65
N TYR A 456 13.78 -12.59 15.05
CA TYR A 456 14.72 -11.60 14.55
C TYR A 456 14.19 -10.78 13.37
N GLN A 457 13.44 -11.40 12.44
CA GLN A 457 12.80 -10.66 11.34
C GLN A 457 11.75 -9.66 11.87
N THR A 458 10.92 -10.10 12.82
CA THR A 458 9.88 -9.24 13.43
C THR A 458 10.50 -8.14 14.30
N GLN A 459 11.59 -8.43 15.02
CA GLN A 459 12.34 -7.42 15.77
C GLN A 459 13.03 -6.42 14.84
N GLY A 460 13.51 -6.86 13.69
CA GLY A 460 14.00 -5.99 12.62
C GLY A 460 12.96 -4.96 12.20
N ILE A 461 11.73 -5.41 11.92
CA ILE A 461 10.59 -4.52 11.64
C ILE A 461 10.32 -3.57 12.82
N ASN A 462 10.29 -4.09 14.05
CA ASN A 462 10.02 -3.28 15.24
C ASN A 462 11.08 -2.19 15.46
N ASN A 463 12.37 -2.50 15.24
CA ASN A 463 13.45 -1.52 15.37
C ASN A 463 13.41 -0.48 14.25
N GLU A 464 13.01 -0.88 13.04
CA GLU A 464 13.03 -0.02 11.86
C GLU A 464 11.78 0.87 11.75
N TRP A 465 10.60 0.29 11.96
CA TRP A 465 9.30 0.93 11.73
C TRP A 465 8.53 1.25 13.00
N VAL A 466 8.83 0.54 14.09
CA VAL A 466 8.13 0.61 15.39
C VAL A 466 6.66 0.17 15.27
N PHE A 467 6.28 -0.84 16.03
CA PHE A 467 4.87 -1.20 16.18
C PHE A 467 4.16 -0.16 17.06
N PRO A 468 3.14 0.57 16.54
CA PRO A 468 2.53 1.67 17.27
C PRO A 468 1.69 1.17 18.44
N THR A 469 1.65 1.97 19.51
CA THR A 469 0.82 1.69 20.69
C THR A 469 -0.66 1.77 20.34
N ARG A 470 -1.48 0.96 21.01
CA ARG A 470 -2.93 1.02 20.87
C ARG A 470 -3.48 2.38 21.29
N GLN A 471 -2.95 2.95 22.36
CA GLN A 471 -3.29 4.31 22.79
C GLN A 471 -3.01 5.34 21.68
N GLY A 472 -1.88 5.20 20.97
CA GLY A 472 -1.56 6.04 19.81
C GLY A 472 -2.61 5.90 18.71
N TYR A 473 -2.96 4.68 18.32
CA TYR A 473 -3.99 4.42 17.30
C TYR A 473 -5.38 4.98 17.69
N GLN A 474 -5.74 4.84 18.97
CA GLN A 474 -7.04 5.25 19.52
C GLN A 474 -7.09 6.71 19.96
N ASN A 475 -6.02 7.49 19.76
CA ASN A 475 -5.98 8.90 20.14
C ASN A 475 -7.15 9.67 19.51
N GLN A 476 -7.99 10.26 20.37
CA GLN A 476 -9.22 11.02 20.01
C GLN A 476 -10.24 10.24 19.15
N LEU A 477 -10.10 8.92 19.05
CA LEU A 477 -10.92 8.10 18.16
C LEU A 477 -12.40 8.20 18.51
N LYS A 478 -12.75 8.08 19.80
CA LYS A 478 -14.15 8.15 20.28
C LYS A 478 -14.77 9.53 20.06
N ASP A 479 -14.01 10.59 20.31
CA ASP A 479 -14.49 11.97 20.16
C ASP A 479 -14.79 12.31 18.70
N ILE A 480 -13.87 11.94 17.79
CA ILE A 480 -14.02 12.18 16.35
C ILE A 480 -15.18 11.35 15.80
N ASP A 481 -15.25 10.06 16.13
CA ASP A 481 -16.30 9.15 15.68
C ASP A 481 -17.69 9.62 16.15
N SER A 482 -17.82 10.07 17.41
CA SER A 482 -19.05 10.65 17.95
C SER A 482 -19.50 11.89 17.17
N ILE A 483 -18.58 12.85 16.92
CA ILE A 483 -18.90 14.07 16.17
C ILE A 483 -19.37 13.75 14.75
N ILE A 484 -18.69 12.83 14.06
CA ILE A 484 -19.03 12.49 12.66
C ILE A 484 -20.35 11.74 12.56
N ASN A 485 -20.60 10.77 13.45
CA ASN A 485 -21.85 10.03 13.46
C ASN A 485 -23.06 10.96 13.67
N ASN A 486 -22.90 12.00 14.51
CA ASN A 486 -23.94 13.03 14.72
C ASN A 486 -24.17 13.93 13.50
N LEU A 487 -23.19 14.11 12.61
CA LEU A 487 -23.34 14.87 11.36
C LEU A 487 -24.03 14.04 10.25
N SER A 488 -23.85 12.71 10.27
CA SER A 488 -24.31 11.82 9.21
C SER A 488 -25.84 11.61 9.22
N THR A 489 -26.58 12.53 8.59
CA THR A 489 -28.02 12.33 8.35
C THR A 489 -28.27 12.14 6.86
N LYS A 490 -28.96 11.06 6.47
CA LYS A 490 -29.21 10.62 5.08
C LYS A 490 -29.96 11.64 4.18
N ARG A 491 -30.25 12.84 4.66
CA ARG A 491 -31.07 13.87 3.99
C ARG A 491 -30.34 15.20 3.76
N GLN A 492 -29.05 15.31 4.09
CA GLN A 492 -28.31 16.55 3.86
C GLN A 492 -27.70 16.60 2.45
N PRO A 493 -27.63 17.79 1.83
CA PRO A 493 -26.78 18.02 0.67
C PRO A 493 -25.33 17.60 0.95
N PHE A 494 -24.63 17.16 -0.09
CA PHE A 494 -23.22 16.77 0.00
C PHE A 494 -22.38 17.90 0.58
N PHE A 495 -21.49 17.54 1.50
CA PHE A 495 -20.46 18.43 2.03
C PHE A 495 -19.16 17.66 2.26
N ARG A 496 -18.06 18.40 2.41
CA ARG A 496 -16.78 17.88 2.86
C ARG A 496 -16.41 18.42 4.23
N MET A 497 -15.53 17.71 4.90
CA MET A 497 -14.90 18.16 6.12
C MET A 497 -13.45 17.69 6.17
N GLU A 498 -12.65 18.38 6.98
CA GLU A 498 -11.23 18.06 7.13
C GLU A 498 -10.76 18.28 8.57
N ARG A 499 -9.72 17.53 8.96
CA ARG A 499 -9.07 17.68 10.26
C ARG A 499 -7.81 18.52 10.12
N LEU A 500 -7.63 19.53 10.98
CA LEU A 500 -6.48 20.43 10.91
C LEU A 500 -5.17 19.74 11.35
N SER A 501 -5.27 18.82 12.32
CA SER A 501 -4.15 18.04 12.85
C SER A 501 -4.34 16.56 12.58
N PRO A 502 -4.20 16.06 11.33
CA PRO A 502 -4.49 14.68 11.00
C PRO A 502 -3.48 13.72 11.63
N GLN A 503 -3.93 12.49 11.94
CA GLN A 503 -3.03 11.43 12.39
C GLN A 503 -2.36 10.73 11.20
N THR A 504 -3.07 10.62 10.08
CA THR A 504 -2.60 10.01 8.85
C THR A 504 -3.06 10.82 7.63
N GLY A 505 -2.48 10.55 6.46
CA GLY A 505 -2.95 11.12 5.20
C GLY A 505 -4.32 10.62 4.74
N ASN A 506 -4.96 9.69 5.46
CA ASN A 506 -6.22 9.05 5.08
C ASN A 506 -7.28 9.11 6.22
N ASP A 507 -7.20 10.11 7.12
CA ASP A 507 -8.15 10.24 8.24
C ASP A 507 -9.62 10.30 7.77
N SER A 508 -9.88 10.86 6.58
CA SER A 508 -11.21 10.88 5.95
C SER A 508 -11.79 9.48 5.70
N MET A 509 -10.98 8.55 5.19
CA MET A 509 -11.36 7.13 5.07
C MET A 509 -11.50 6.48 6.45
N LYS A 510 -10.57 6.77 7.38
CA LYS A 510 -10.55 6.17 8.73
C LYS A 510 -11.86 6.46 9.47
N TYR A 511 -12.31 7.71 9.44
CA TYR A 511 -13.49 8.16 10.18
C TYR A 511 -14.74 8.31 9.30
N ASN A 512 -14.71 7.83 8.06
CA ASN A 512 -15.87 7.80 7.15
C ASN A 512 -16.50 9.17 6.84
N TYR A 513 -15.67 10.19 6.59
CA TYR A 513 -16.15 11.49 6.11
C TYR A 513 -15.57 11.84 4.73
N HIS A 514 -16.28 12.67 3.98
CA HIS A 514 -15.81 13.12 2.67
C HIS A 514 -14.71 14.17 2.82
N GLY A 515 -13.52 13.88 2.29
CA GLY A 515 -12.32 14.70 2.45
C GLY A 515 -11.51 14.83 1.16
N ILE A 516 -10.45 15.62 1.25
CA ILE A 516 -9.48 15.93 0.22
C ILE A 516 -8.18 15.16 0.45
N SER A 517 -7.75 15.05 1.71
CA SER A 517 -6.48 14.41 2.06
C SER A 517 -6.42 12.95 1.55
N GLN A 518 -5.25 12.54 1.06
CA GLN A 518 -5.01 11.19 0.56
C GLN A 518 -3.54 10.76 0.72
N PHE A 519 -3.34 9.48 1.02
CA PHE A 519 -2.08 8.76 0.81
C PHE A 519 -2.35 7.36 0.23
N SER A 520 -2.20 7.19 -1.09
CA SER A 520 -2.49 5.91 -1.75
C SER A 520 -1.69 5.76 -3.05
N SER A 521 -1.31 4.52 -3.38
CA SER A 521 -0.75 4.18 -4.69
C SER A 521 -1.79 4.24 -5.81
N VAL A 522 -3.08 4.04 -5.52
CA VAL A 522 -4.17 4.23 -6.49
C VAL A 522 -4.73 5.64 -6.28
N ARG A 523 -4.64 6.48 -7.32
CA ARG A 523 -4.94 7.92 -7.23
C ARG A 523 -5.20 8.54 -8.60
N ASN A 524 -6.03 9.58 -8.63
CA ASN A 524 -6.24 10.37 -9.84
C ASN A 524 -5.18 11.49 -9.93
N ARG A 525 -4.18 11.31 -10.81
CA ARG A 525 -3.07 12.28 -10.92
C ARG A 525 -3.49 13.59 -11.57
N LEU A 526 -4.56 13.61 -12.38
CA LEU A 526 -5.04 14.83 -13.02
C LEU A 526 -5.61 15.80 -11.97
N SER A 527 -6.49 15.31 -11.10
CA SER A 527 -7.05 16.13 -10.02
C SER A 527 -5.98 16.48 -8.98
N SER A 528 -5.11 15.55 -8.59
CA SER A 528 -4.04 15.85 -7.62
C SER A 528 -3.04 16.88 -8.16
N SER A 529 -2.72 16.86 -9.46
CA SER A 529 -1.84 17.87 -10.08
C SER A 529 -2.52 19.24 -10.16
N LEU A 530 -3.82 19.28 -10.47
CA LEU A 530 -4.60 20.52 -10.41
C LEU A 530 -4.63 21.08 -8.98
N LEU A 531 -4.88 20.22 -7.99
CA LEU A 531 -4.93 20.62 -6.59
C LEU A 531 -3.57 21.10 -6.06
N ASP A 532 -2.46 20.53 -6.51
CA ASP A 532 -1.12 21.05 -6.23
C ASP A 532 -0.97 22.51 -6.70
N ARG A 533 -1.43 22.82 -7.93
CA ARG A 533 -1.46 24.19 -8.46
C ARG A 533 -2.45 25.12 -7.75
N LEU A 534 -3.41 24.56 -7.02
CA LEU A 534 -4.42 25.30 -6.26
C LEU A 534 -4.11 25.36 -4.75
N GLY A 535 -2.95 24.84 -4.29
CA GLY A 535 -2.49 25.01 -2.92
C GLY A 535 -2.58 23.77 -2.03
N PHE A 536 -2.90 22.60 -2.58
CA PHE A 536 -2.87 21.32 -1.87
C PHE A 536 -1.65 20.52 -2.30
N GLN A 537 -0.55 20.64 -1.57
CA GLN A 537 0.74 20.07 -2.00
C GLN A 537 0.61 18.59 -2.37
N SER A 538 1.07 18.26 -3.59
CA SER A 538 1.10 16.90 -4.12
C SER A 538 2.32 16.71 -5.03
N LYS A 539 3.44 16.35 -4.42
CA LYS A 539 4.75 16.25 -5.11
C LYS A 539 4.90 14.96 -5.92
N GLY A 540 5.82 15.01 -6.89
CA GLY A 540 6.34 13.85 -7.60
C GLY A 540 5.25 13.10 -8.36
N THR A 541 4.98 11.86 -7.94
CA THR A 541 3.97 11.02 -8.58
C THR A 541 2.55 11.27 -8.04
N ASN A 542 2.35 12.23 -7.12
CA ASN A 542 1.07 12.59 -6.48
C ASN A 542 0.54 11.59 -5.45
N LEU A 543 1.39 10.75 -4.86
CA LEU A 543 1.00 9.75 -3.85
C LEU A 543 0.34 10.37 -2.61
N ASN A 544 0.80 11.56 -2.24
CA ASN A 544 0.29 12.32 -1.11
C ASN A 544 -0.47 13.55 -1.60
N LEU A 545 -1.56 13.86 -0.92
CA LEU A 545 -2.34 15.08 -1.03
C LEU A 545 -2.75 15.48 0.40
N ARG A 546 -2.57 16.74 0.78
CA ARG A 546 -2.88 17.24 2.12
C ARG A 546 -3.77 18.48 2.07
N TYR A 547 -4.76 18.52 2.95
CA TYR A 547 -5.65 19.67 3.12
C TYR A 547 -4.98 20.86 3.82
N GLN A 548 -4.09 20.60 4.78
CA GLN A 548 -3.53 21.63 5.66
C GLN A 548 -2.88 22.77 4.87
N ASN A 549 -2.84 23.96 5.47
CA ASN A 549 -2.15 25.14 4.93
C ASN A 549 -2.80 25.70 3.65
N ASN A 550 -4.13 25.90 3.69
CA ASN A 550 -4.93 26.37 2.56
C ASN A 550 -5.71 27.68 2.83
N THR A 551 -6.47 28.17 1.85
CA THR A 551 -7.16 29.46 1.86
C THR A 551 -8.68 29.32 1.99
N LEU A 552 -9.33 30.38 2.48
CA LEU A 552 -10.80 30.49 2.52
C LEU A 552 -11.46 30.28 1.15
N ILE A 553 -10.80 30.73 0.07
CA ILE A 553 -11.27 30.53 -1.30
C ILE A 553 -11.43 29.04 -1.60
N MET A 554 -10.39 28.24 -1.29
CA MET A 554 -10.41 26.81 -1.62
C MET A 554 -11.29 26.00 -0.67
N ASP A 555 -11.40 26.40 0.60
CA ASP A 555 -12.39 25.80 1.50
C ASP A 555 -13.80 25.93 0.95
N SER A 556 -14.13 27.13 0.47
CA SER A 556 -15.46 27.39 -0.06
C SER A 556 -15.68 26.69 -1.40
N LEU A 557 -14.77 26.83 -2.36
CA LEU A 557 -14.91 26.21 -3.69
C LEU A 557 -14.95 24.67 -3.64
N LEU A 558 -14.20 24.03 -2.74
CA LEU A 558 -14.21 22.57 -2.60
C LEU A 558 -15.27 22.06 -1.61
N GLY A 559 -16.18 22.91 -1.16
CA GLY A 559 -17.30 22.52 -0.31
C GLY A 559 -16.87 22.00 1.06
N ILE A 560 -15.76 22.51 1.61
CA ILE A 560 -15.34 22.25 2.99
C ILE A 560 -16.28 22.99 3.92
N LYS A 561 -17.29 22.27 4.40
CA LYS A 561 -18.32 22.79 5.30
C LYS A 561 -17.88 22.72 6.75
N TYR A 562 -17.02 21.77 7.11
CA TYR A 562 -16.56 21.64 8.49
C TYR A 562 -15.05 21.48 8.63
N ASN A 563 -14.49 22.04 9.70
CA ASN A 563 -13.13 21.80 10.16
C ASN A 563 -13.16 21.21 11.58
N LEU A 564 -12.42 20.12 11.78
CA LEU A 564 -12.15 19.53 13.08
C LEU A 564 -10.80 20.03 13.58
N SER A 565 -10.80 20.69 14.74
CA SER A 565 -9.61 21.29 15.34
C SER A 565 -9.54 21.00 16.84
N GLU A 566 -8.33 20.76 17.32
CA GLU A 566 -8.03 20.63 18.75
C GLU A 566 -7.80 22.01 19.40
N ASN A 567 -7.50 23.02 18.60
CA ASN A 567 -7.24 24.39 19.02
C ASN A 567 -8.40 25.32 18.62
N SER A 568 -8.44 26.51 19.22
CA SER A 568 -9.29 27.60 18.72
C SER A 568 -8.96 27.90 17.26
N LEU A 569 -10.00 28.07 16.45
CA LEU A 569 -9.87 28.40 15.03
C LEU A 569 -10.22 29.87 14.84
N ASP A 570 -9.24 30.67 14.42
CA ASP A 570 -9.43 32.05 14.03
C ASP A 570 -9.46 32.15 12.50
N LYS A 571 -10.64 31.94 11.92
CA LYS A 571 -10.81 31.82 10.46
C LYS A 571 -12.15 32.39 10.06
N PHE A 572 -12.15 33.38 9.16
CA PHE A 572 -13.37 34.09 8.79
C PHE A 572 -14.45 33.15 8.25
N GLY A 573 -15.69 33.32 8.75
CA GLY A 573 -16.84 32.52 8.35
C GLY A 573 -16.94 31.13 9.00
N PHE A 574 -15.99 30.76 9.87
CA PHE A 574 -16.05 29.52 10.65
C PHE A 574 -16.57 29.79 12.06
N THR A 575 -17.66 29.12 12.44
CA THR A 575 -18.20 29.22 13.81
C THR A 575 -18.22 27.86 14.49
N LYS A 576 -17.95 27.84 15.80
CA LYS A 576 -18.05 26.63 16.61
C LYS A 576 -19.48 26.07 16.58
N VAL A 577 -19.60 24.76 16.35
CA VAL A 577 -20.87 24.02 16.37
C VAL A 577 -20.99 23.18 17.63
N THR A 578 -19.99 22.33 17.88
CA THR A 578 -19.97 21.40 19.01
C THR A 578 -18.53 21.01 19.37
N SER A 579 -18.34 20.41 20.53
CA SER A 579 -17.06 19.86 20.98
C SER A 579 -17.28 18.49 21.65
N SER A 580 -16.31 17.59 21.51
CA SER A 580 -16.19 16.34 22.27
C SER A 580 -14.74 16.18 22.69
N GLY A 581 -14.49 16.03 24.01
CA GLY A 581 -13.14 16.01 24.54
C GLY A 581 -12.35 17.27 24.14
N SER A 582 -11.15 17.09 23.59
CA SER A 582 -10.33 18.18 23.06
C SER A 582 -10.69 18.58 21.62
N MET A 583 -11.59 17.86 20.95
CA MET A 583 -11.92 18.09 19.55
C MET A 583 -13.12 19.03 19.41
N THR A 584 -12.98 20.07 18.59
CA THR A 584 -14.04 21.04 18.29
C THR A 584 -14.37 21.06 16.80
N LEU A 585 -15.66 21.02 16.49
CA LEU A 585 -16.19 21.14 15.14
C LEU A 585 -16.54 22.60 14.84
N TYR A 586 -16.01 23.12 13.75
CA TYR A 586 -16.31 24.45 13.23
C TYR A 586 -17.03 24.33 11.88
N GLN A 587 -18.06 25.14 11.65
CA GLN A 587 -18.80 25.19 10.40
C GLN A 587 -18.44 26.43 9.58
N ASN A 588 -18.10 26.21 8.31
CA ASN A 588 -17.96 27.24 7.29
C ASN A 588 -19.33 27.62 6.70
N HIS A 589 -19.74 28.88 6.90
CA HIS A 589 -21.01 29.42 6.36
C HIS A 589 -20.95 29.81 4.89
N HIS A 590 -19.78 29.74 4.27
CA HIS A 590 -19.56 30.14 2.88
C HIS A 590 -19.20 28.95 1.97
N SER A 591 -19.33 27.71 2.45
CA SER A 591 -19.05 26.52 1.64
C SER A 591 -19.97 26.40 0.43
N SER A 592 -19.39 26.14 -0.76
CA SER A 592 -20.13 25.94 -1.99
C SER A 592 -20.63 24.49 -2.12
N PRO A 593 -21.72 24.24 -2.86
CA PRO A 593 -22.14 22.89 -3.21
C PRO A 593 -21.06 22.17 -4.03
N LEU A 594 -21.10 20.83 -4.05
CA LEU A 594 -20.17 20.01 -4.83
C LEU A 594 -20.13 20.39 -6.33
N ALA A 595 -21.29 20.81 -6.86
CA ALA A 595 -21.44 21.28 -8.22
C ALA A 595 -21.64 22.80 -8.23
N ILE A 596 -20.81 23.50 -8.98
CA ILE A 596 -20.85 24.96 -9.17
C ILE A 596 -21.49 25.25 -10.52
N LEU A 597 -22.60 25.99 -10.51
CA LEU A 597 -23.23 26.51 -11.73
C LEU A 597 -22.49 27.75 -12.21
N THR A 598 -21.96 27.73 -13.43
CA THR A 598 -21.24 28.87 -14.03
C THR A 598 -22.19 29.90 -14.65
N LYS A 599 -21.66 31.10 -14.93
CA LYS A 599 -22.33 32.10 -15.79
C LYS A 599 -21.84 31.85 -17.22
N GLY A 600 -22.73 31.46 -18.14
CA GLY A 600 -22.33 30.96 -19.45
C GLY A 600 -21.64 29.60 -19.43
N VAL A 601 -21.38 29.06 -20.63
CA VAL A 601 -20.62 27.81 -20.81
C VAL A 601 -19.19 28.00 -20.32
N TYR A 602 -18.75 27.11 -19.45
CA TYR A 602 -17.44 27.22 -18.81
C TYR A 602 -16.28 27.08 -19.80
N LYS A 603 -15.23 27.87 -19.54
CA LYS A 603 -13.95 27.82 -20.23
C LYS A 603 -12.84 27.79 -19.20
N ASP A 604 -11.80 27.01 -19.48
CA ASP A 604 -10.64 26.90 -18.61
C ASP A 604 -9.86 28.22 -18.53
N VAL A 605 -9.15 28.40 -17.42
CA VAL A 605 -8.25 29.52 -17.19
C VAL A 605 -6.82 29.03 -17.26
N ASN A 606 -5.89 29.92 -17.57
CA ASN A 606 -4.48 29.53 -17.59
C ASN A 606 -3.92 29.43 -16.16
N ILE A 607 -3.67 28.19 -15.74
CA ILE A 607 -3.08 27.81 -14.46
C ILE A 607 -1.55 27.82 -14.58
N SER A 608 -0.88 28.67 -13.80
CA SER A 608 0.57 28.78 -13.73
C SER A 608 1.13 28.07 -12.49
N VAL A 609 2.40 28.31 -12.17
CA VAL A 609 3.01 27.85 -10.92
C VAL A 609 2.58 28.67 -9.69
N ASN A 610 1.93 29.83 -9.88
CA ASN A 610 1.56 30.75 -8.81
C ASN A 610 0.18 30.41 -8.23
N THR A 611 0.17 29.78 -7.06
CA THR A 611 -1.05 29.29 -6.40
C THR A 611 -2.14 30.35 -6.21
N LEU A 612 -1.80 31.51 -5.63
CA LEU A 612 -2.81 32.55 -5.31
C LEU A 612 -3.40 33.20 -6.57
N ASP A 613 -2.59 33.34 -7.63
CA ASP A 613 -3.05 33.82 -8.94
C ASP A 613 -4.02 32.80 -9.56
N ASN A 614 -3.70 31.51 -9.46
CA ASN A 614 -4.55 30.43 -9.95
C ASN A 614 -5.91 30.42 -9.26
N GLN A 615 -5.92 30.54 -7.92
CA GLN A 615 -7.15 30.65 -7.14
C GLN A 615 -7.96 31.88 -7.54
N THR A 616 -7.30 33.04 -7.71
CA THR A 616 -7.95 34.29 -8.15
C THR A 616 -8.61 34.15 -9.51
N LYS A 617 -7.88 33.63 -10.51
CA LYS A 617 -8.39 33.40 -11.87
C LYS A 617 -9.56 32.43 -11.88
N LEU A 618 -9.43 31.31 -11.16
CA LEU A 618 -10.47 30.31 -11.07
C LEU A 618 -11.74 30.89 -10.42
N LEU A 619 -11.61 31.57 -9.27
CA LEU A 619 -12.75 32.16 -8.58
C LEU A 619 -13.45 33.24 -9.43
N ASN A 620 -12.68 34.11 -10.11
CA ASN A 620 -13.23 35.10 -11.04
C ASN A 620 -13.99 34.44 -12.19
N GLN A 621 -13.43 33.38 -12.79
CA GLN A 621 -14.09 32.64 -13.86
C GLN A 621 -15.40 31.96 -13.41
N LEU A 622 -15.42 31.39 -12.21
CA LEU A 622 -16.61 30.71 -11.67
C LEU A 622 -17.72 31.68 -11.27
N SER A 623 -17.33 32.80 -10.65
CA SER A 623 -18.27 33.84 -10.21
C SER A 623 -18.69 34.80 -11.33
N GLY A 624 -17.93 34.87 -12.43
CA GLY A 624 -18.13 35.86 -13.49
C GLY A 624 -17.73 37.28 -13.08
N GLN A 625 -16.79 37.39 -12.13
CA GLN A 625 -16.27 38.65 -11.59
C GLN A 625 -14.85 38.92 -12.12
N SER A 626 -14.31 40.11 -11.84
CA SER A 626 -12.92 40.48 -12.12
C SER A 626 -12.33 41.23 -10.92
N LEU A 627 -12.24 40.54 -9.78
CA LEU A 627 -11.79 41.10 -8.51
C LEU A 627 -10.34 40.69 -8.20
N THR A 628 -9.67 41.51 -7.40
CA THR A 628 -8.42 41.16 -6.73
C THR A 628 -8.76 40.70 -5.31
N TYR A 629 -8.22 39.55 -4.92
CA TYR A 629 -8.51 38.93 -3.63
C TYR A 629 -7.33 39.05 -2.67
N PHE A 630 -6.11 38.72 -3.12
CA PHE A 630 -4.91 38.73 -2.31
C PHE A 630 -4.08 39.99 -2.55
N HIS A 631 -3.62 40.61 -1.47
CA HIS A 631 -2.78 41.80 -1.48
C HIS A 631 -1.52 41.56 -0.65
N LEU A 632 -0.35 41.81 -1.24
CA LEU A 632 0.92 41.73 -0.52
C LEU A 632 0.97 42.82 0.56
N GLN A 633 1.31 42.44 1.79
CA GLN A 633 1.39 43.35 2.93
C GLN A 633 2.85 43.69 3.27
N PRO A 634 3.13 44.95 3.65
CA PRO A 634 4.43 45.34 4.17
C PRO A 634 4.76 44.53 5.44
N SER A 635 6.01 44.07 5.52
CA SER A 635 6.52 43.35 6.69
C SER A 635 7.96 43.71 6.97
N GLN A 636 8.33 43.78 8.25
CA GLN A 636 9.69 44.06 8.70
C GLN A 636 10.17 42.95 9.64
N LEU A 637 11.38 42.44 9.40
CA LEU A 637 12.06 41.53 10.33
C LEU A 637 12.51 42.33 11.56
N ILE A 638 12.02 41.96 12.74
CA ILE A 638 12.30 42.66 14.01
C ILE A 638 13.44 41.98 14.77
N SER A 639 13.39 40.65 14.91
CA SER A 639 14.37 39.93 15.74
C SER A 639 14.48 38.44 15.39
N GLY A 640 15.55 37.81 15.90
CA GLY A 640 15.72 36.35 15.87
C GLY A 640 16.41 35.78 14.62
N ALA A 641 16.62 36.60 13.59
CA ALA A 641 17.31 36.19 12.37
C ALA A 641 18.12 37.34 11.74
N LYS A 642 18.99 36.97 10.80
CA LYS A 642 19.62 37.89 9.84
C LYS A 642 19.03 37.64 8.45
N GLN A 643 18.84 38.69 7.67
CA GLN A 643 18.38 38.62 6.29
C GLN A 643 19.50 39.10 5.34
N PHE A 644 19.82 38.29 4.33
CA PHE A 644 20.79 38.61 3.28
C PHE A 644 20.34 37.97 1.96
N ASN A 645 20.34 38.71 0.85
CA ASN A 645 19.95 38.22 -0.49
C ASN A 645 18.68 37.35 -0.52
N GLN A 646 17.58 37.86 0.03
CA GLN A 646 16.27 37.16 0.11
C GLN A 646 16.29 35.84 0.91
N GLN A 647 17.34 35.59 1.69
CA GLN A 647 17.44 34.45 2.59
C GLN A 647 17.45 34.94 4.04
N VAL A 648 16.66 34.28 4.88
CA VAL A 648 16.54 34.55 6.30
C VAL A 648 17.15 33.37 7.05
N SER A 649 18.05 33.64 7.99
CA SER A 649 18.70 32.62 8.81
C SER A 649 18.62 32.98 10.28
N GLY A 650 18.02 32.09 11.07
CA GLY A 650 17.87 32.21 12.51
C GLY A 650 18.67 31.15 13.26
N GLN A 651 19.13 31.51 14.46
CA GLN A 651 19.84 30.61 15.36
C GLN A 651 19.35 30.80 16.79
N SER A 652 19.05 29.70 17.47
CA SER A 652 18.62 29.71 18.87
C SER A 652 19.72 30.28 19.78
N LYS A 653 19.33 31.21 20.66
CA LYS A 653 20.17 31.71 21.77
C LYS A 653 20.01 30.90 23.06
N SER A 654 19.06 29.97 23.11
CA SER A 654 18.63 29.25 24.32
C SER A 654 19.06 27.78 24.33
N LEU A 655 19.27 27.23 25.54
CA LEU A 655 19.48 25.79 25.82
C LEU A 655 18.31 24.90 25.37
N GLN A 656 17.09 25.46 25.20
CA GLN A 656 15.86 24.73 24.82
C GLN A 656 15.75 24.37 23.32
N GLN A 657 16.84 24.52 22.55
CA GLN A 657 16.95 24.07 21.15
C GLN A 657 15.82 24.54 20.20
N SER A 658 15.21 25.71 20.42
CA SER A 658 14.13 26.22 19.56
C SER A 658 14.46 27.61 19.03
N THR A 659 14.33 27.80 17.72
CA THR A 659 14.60 29.09 17.05
C THR A 659 13.32 29.90 16.97
N VAL A 660 13.37 31.19 17.32
CA VAL A 660 12.23 32.11 17.25
C VAL A 660 12.60 33.30 16.40
N ILE A 661 11.76 33.65 15.42
CA ILE A 661 11.96 34.76 14.49
C ILE A 661 10.71 35.62 14.48
N THR A 662 10.85 36.93 14.67
CA THR A 662 9.69 37.85 14.80
C THR A 662 9.64 38.86 13.67
N TYR A 663 8.46 39.00 13.06
CA TYR A 663 8.14 39.99 12.05
C TYR A 663 7.06 40.94 12.55
N GLN A 664 7.14 42.22 12.18
CA GLN A 664 6.04 43.18 12.30
C GLN A 664 5.35 43.28 10.94
N VAL A 665 4.03 43.23 10.92
CA VAL A 665 3.24 43.27 9.68
C VAL A 665 2.09 44.25 9.83
N THR A 666 1.88 45.08 8.79
CA THR A 666 0.70 45.95 8.70
C THR A 666 -0.46 45.14 8.14
N ILE A 667 -1.52 44.98 8.92
CA ILE A 667 -2.69 44.17 8.58
C ILE A 667 -3.87 45.11 8.29
N PRO A 668 -4.50 45.04 7.10
CA PRO A 668 -5.67 45.85 6.80
C PRO A 668 -6.91 45.31 7.52
N GLU A 669 -7.91 46.19 7.72
CA GLU A 669 -9.21 45.80 8.28
C GLU A 669 -9.95 44.80 7.38
N ARG A 670 -10.87 44.06 7.98
CA ARG A 670 -11.72 43.05 7.30
C ARG A 670 -10.93 42.14 6.36
N SER A 671 -9.83 41.58 6.87
CA SER A 671 -8.95 40.73 6.07
C SER A 671 -8.51 39.46 6.80
N GLN A 672 -8.33 38.37 6.04
CA GLN A 672 -7.68 37.15 6.54
C GLN A 672 -6.20 37.20 6.16
N LEU A 673 -5.30 37.05 7.13
CA LEU A 673 -3.86 37.12 6.89
C LEU A 673 -3.26 35.74 6.60
N TYR A 674 -2.35 35.69 5.64
CA TYR A 674 -1.57 34.51 5.29
C TYR A 674 -0.09 34.83 5.19
N VAL A 675 0.76 33.82 5.34
CA VAL A 675 2.20 33.93 5.10
C VAL A 675 2.71 32.78 4.25
N SER A 676 3.42 33.11 3.17
CA SER A 676 4.21 32.16 2.39
C SER A 676 5.65 32.16 2.89
N MET A 677 6.15 31.01 3.34
CA MET A 677 7.52 30.84 3.83
C MET A 677 8.23 29.70 3.06
N PRO A 678 8.71 29.97 1.83
CA PRO A 678 9.26 28.92 0.99
C PRO A 678 10.63 28.44 1.46
N ASN A 679 10.98 27.21 1.08
CA ASN A 679 12.30 26.60 1.25
C ASN A 679 12.81 26.55 2.71
N ILE A 680 11.95 26.19 3.66
CA ILE A 680 12.35 26.00 5.06
C ILE A 680 13.31 24.81 5.17
N ILE A 681 14.51 25.06 5.68
CA ILE A 681 15.53 24.07 6.00
C ILE A 681 15.59 23.92 7.53
N PHE A 682 15.16 22.75 7.99
CA PHE A 682 15.16 22.37 9.40
C PHE A 682 16.50 21.74 9.80
N SER A 683 17.12 22.24 10.87
CA SER A 683 18.30 21.58 11.47
C SER A 683 18.00 20.19 12.04
N ASN A 684 16.74 19.92 12.43
CA ASN A 684 16.27 18.62 12.85
C ASN A 684 15.22 18.10 11.84
N PRO A 685 15.57 17.11 10.99
CA PRO A 685 14.66 16.62 9.95
C PRO A 685 13.41 15.90 10.49
N ASN A 686 13.42 15.51 11.77
CA ASN A 686 12.30 14.86 12.44
C ASN A 686 11.34 15.85 13.13
N ALA A 687 11.66 17.15 13.13
CA ALA A 687 10.86 18.20 13.74
C ALA A 687 10.52 19.28 12.70
N LYS A 688 9.49 19.02 11.90
CA LYS A 688 9.03 19.87 10.78
C LYS A 688 7.80 20.73 11.12
N GLU A 689 7.55 20.90 12.41
CA GLU A 689 6.46 21.72 12.95
C GLU A 689 6.87 23.20 12.98
N VAL A 690 5.92 24.09 12.65
CA VAL A 690 6.07 25.53 12.82
C VAL A 690 4.94 26.02 13.71
N ARG A 691 5.27 26.75 14.78
CA ARG A 691 4.26 27.45 15.58
C ARG A 691 4.33 28.93 15.30
N VAL A 692 3.18 29.57 15.14
CA VAL A 692 3.08 31.02 14.96
C VAL A 692 2.34 31.60 16.15
N SER A 693 2.92 32.61 16.78
CA SER A 693 2.31 33.34 17.89
C SER A 693 1.94 34.75 17.46
N ILE A 694 0.69 35.15 17.72
CA ILE A 694 0.10 36.43 17.35
C ILE A 694 -0.75 36.91 18.53
N ASP A 695 -0.40 38.06 19.12
CA ASP A 695 -1.13 38.66 20.26
C ASP A 695 -1.43 37.68 21.41
N GLY A 696 -0.49 36.77 21.70
CA GLY A 696 -0.61 35.76 22.77
C GLY A 696 -1.33 34.47 22.37
N ASN A 697 -1.97 34.41 21.19
CA ASN A 697 -2.52 33.17 20.63
C ASN A 697 -1.45 32.43 19.84
N SER A 698 -1.40 31.10 19.94
CA SER A 698 -0.45 30.27 19.21
C SER A 698 -1.14 29.22 18.35
N PHE A 699 -0.73 29.14 17.08
CA PHE A 699 -1.20 28.19 16.10
C PHE A 699 -0.06 27.27 15.66
N THR A 700 -0.37 25.99 15.45
CA THR A 700 0.60 24.98 15.05
C THR A 700 0.30 24.51 13.63
N TYR A 701 1.33 24.49 12.78
CA TYR A 701 1.25 24.05 11.40
C TYR A 701 2.26 22.93 11.13
N THR A 702 1.85 21.99 10.29
CA THR A 702 2.76 20.98 9.72
C THR A 702 3.31 21.47 8.39
N THR A 703 4.56 21.12 8.09
CA THR A 703 5.13 21.25 6.73
C THR A 703 5.37 19.89 6.08
N ASP A 704 4.92 18.81 6.73
CA ASP A 704 5.06 17.46 6.19
C ASP A 704 4.00 17.20 5.10
N ASN A 705 4.46 17.07 3.86
CA ASN A 705 3.62 16.93 2.66
C ASN A 705 2.58 18.07 2.48
N ALA A 706 2.78 19.22 3.12
CA ALA A 706 1.96 20.42 2.99
C ALA A 706 2.83 21.60 2.51
N TYR A 707 2.20 22.60 1.89
CA TYR A 707 2.92 23.83 1.55
C TYR A 707 3.26 24.63 2.81
N SER A 708 4.39 25.32 2.83
CA SER A 708 4.73 26.29 3.87
C SER A 708 3.96 27.60 3.65
N PHE A 709 2.64 27.53 3.70
CA PHE A 709 1.70 28.63 3.48
C PHE A 709 0.66 28.67 4.60
N PHE A 710 0.85 29.51 5.61
CA PHE A 710 0.11 29.42 6.86
C PHE A 710 -1.00 30.46 6.93
N ASP A 711 -2.19 30.05 7.38
CA ASP A 711 -3.33 30.91 7.67
C ASP A 711 -3.21 31.49 9.08
N LEU A 712 -3.03 32.80 9.19
CA LEU A 712 -2.64 33.49 10.43
C LEU A 712 -3.79 34.16 11.19
N GLY A 713 -5.02 34.07 10.72
CA GLY A 713 -6.16 34.64 11.46
C GLY A 713 -6.96 35.69 10.71
N TYR A 714 -8.16 35.96 11.23
CA TYR A 714 -9.04 37.02 10.73
C TYR A 714 -8.87 38.29 11.56
N PHE A 715 -8.82 39.44 10.87
CA PHE A 715 -8.67 40.75 11.51
C PHE A 715 -9.82 41.66 11.07
N GLU A 716 -10.71 41.98 12.02
CA GLU A 716 -11.82 42.90 11.78
C GLU A 716 -11.32 44.34 11.59
N HIS A 717 -10.35 44.78 12.40
CA HIS A 717 -9.79 46.13 12.38
C HIS A 717 -8.34 46.15 11.93
N ALA A 718 -7.94 47.22 11.25
CA ALA A 718 -6.56 47.41 10.82
C ALA A 718 -5.63 47.57 12.04
N LYS A 719 -4.46 46.92 11.99
CA LYS A 719 -3.44 47.06 13.04
C LYS A 719 -2.06 46.64 12.55
N GLU A 720 -1.03 47.06 13.29
CA GLU A 720 0.29 46.46 13.19
C GLU A 720 0.43 45.35 14.23
N ALA A 721 0.81 44.14 13.78
CA ALA A 721 0.96 42.99 14.66
C ALA A 721 2.38 42.42 14.62
N ASN A 722 2.85 41.97 15.79
CA ASN A 722 4.10 41.24 15.92
C ASN A 722 3.82 39.73 15.85
N LEU A 723 4.39 39.08 14.83
CA LEU A 723 4.21 37.66 14.53
C LEU A 723 5.51 36.92 14.86
N SER A 724 5.46 36.03 15.84
CA SER A 724 6.63 35.21 16.22
C SER A 724 6.51 33.79 15.65
N PHE A 725 7.41 33.44 14.74
CA PHE A 725 7.57 32.10 14.18
C PHE A 725 8.54 31.31 15.06
N ILE A 726 8.03 30.24 15.66
CA ILE A 726 8.75 29.36 16.57
C ILE A 726 8.95 28.03 15.84
N PHE A 727 10.20 27.56 15.80
CA PHE A 727 10.60 26.28 15.22
C PHE A 727 11.06 25.37 16.35
N PRO A 728 10.16 24.54 16.92
CA PRO A 728 10.48 23.69 18.06
C PRO A 728 11.57 22.67 17.71
N LYS A 729 12.48 22.38 18.65
CA LYS A 729 13.55 21.37 18.51
C LYS A 729 14.48 21.60 17.31
N ASN A 730 14.56 22.83 16.81
CA ASN A 730 15.46 23.26 15.76
C ASN A 730 16.38 24.37 16.27
N LYS A 731 17.69 24.11 16.29
CA LYS A 731 18.72 25.07 16.73
C LYS A 731 19.04 26.12 15.68
N GLN A 732 18.91 25.74 14.41
CA GLN A 732 19.14 26.59 13.26
C GLN A 732 18.02 26.38 12.24
N ILE A 733 17.61 27.47 11.61
CA ILE A 733 16.60 27.49 10.56
C ILE A 733 17.07 28.45 9.47
N SER A 734 16.85 28.07 8.22
CA SER A 734 16.92 29.01 7.11
C SER A 734 15.71 28.84 6.18
N PHE A 735 15.29 29.94 5.57
CA PHE A 735 14.21 29.96 4.57
C PHE A 735 14.37 31.17 3.64
N THR A 736 13.64 31.15 2.53
CA THR A 736 13.51 32.32 1.65
C THR A 736 12.61 33.37 2.31
N THR A 737 12.89 34.66 2.11
CA THR A 737 12.15 35.79 2.70
C THR A 737 10.63 35.56 2.61
N PRO A 738 9.92 35.59 3.75
CA PRO A 738 8.50 35.31 3.77
C PRO A 738 7.71 36.46 3.14
N HIS A 739 6.58 36.12 2.52
CA HIS A 739 5.66 37.08 1.94
C HIS A 739 4.32 36.99 2.66
N PHE A 740 3.82 38.12 3.15
CA PHE A 740 2.54 38.21 3.84
C PHE A 740 1.46 38.68 2.87
N TYR A 741 0.33 37.98 2.86
CA TYR A 741 -0.79 38.29 1.99
C TYR A 741 -2.05 38.47 2.83
N SER A 742 -2.77 39.56 2.59
CA SER A 742 -4.13 39.71 3.11
C SER A 742 -5.13 39.30 2.03
N LEU A 743 -6.13 38.51 2.40
CA LEU A 743 -7.30 38.23 1.59
C LEU A 743 -8.41 39.22 1.97
N SER A 744 -8.85 40.05 1.01
CA SER A 744 -9.98 40.97 1.21
C SER A 744 -11.28 40.17 1.41
N ILE A 745 -11.89 40.30 2.59
CA ILE A 745 -13.15 39.62 2.89
C ILE A 745 -14.28 40.14 2.01
N ASP A 746 -14.31 41.44 1.67
CA ASP A 746 -15.35 42.02 0.84
C ASP A 746 -15.30 41.48 -0.61
N SER A 747 -14.10 41.42 -1.22
CA SER A 747 -13.92 40.80 -2.54
C SER A 747 -14.31 39.33 -2.50
N TYR A 748 -13.85 38.60 -1.49
CA TYR A 748 -14.14 37.17 -1.29
C TYR A 748 -15.66 36.90 -1.17
N LEU A 749 -16.34 37.63 -0.28
CA LEU A 749 -17.78 37.50 -0.06
C LEU A 749 -18.58 37.81 -1.32
N LYS A 750 -18.20 38.86 -2.07
CA LYS A 750 -18.86 39.22 -3.33
C LYS A 750 -18.83 38.05 -4.33
N ALA A 751 -17.68 37.40 -4.48
CA ALA A 751 -17.52 36.28 -5.40
C ALA A 751 -18.23 35.01 -4.93
N ILE A 752 -18.02 34.58 -3.68
CA ILE A 752 -18.60 33.34 -3.15
C ILE A 752 -20.12 33.44 -3.00
N THR A 753 -20.64 34.59 -2.60
CA THR A 753 -22.09 34.81 -2.54
C THR A 753 -22.71 34.72 -3.94
N THR A 754 -22.04 35.24 -4.98
CA THR A 754 -22.50 35.10 -6.39
C THR A 754 -22.58 33.63 -6.82
N ILE A 755 -21.67 32.79 -6.35
CA ILE A 755 -21.68 31.34 -6.62
C ILE A 755 -22.80 30.66 -5.83
N ASN A 756 -22.87 30.89 -4.53
CA ASN A 756 -23.74 30.16 -3.60
C ASN A 756 -25.22 30.57 -3.67
N GLN A 757 -25.53 31.78 -4.19
CA GLN A 757 -26.92 32.20 -4.43
C GLN A 757 -27.60 31.46 -5.59
N LYS A 758 -26.85 30.72 -6.42
CA LYS A 758 -27.42 29.93 -7.50
C LYS A 758 -28.08 28.68 -6.93
N GLU A 759 -29.28 28.36 -7.43
CA GLU A 759 -30.06 27.20 -6.99
C GLU A 759 -29.43 25.90 -7.50
N VAL A 760 -28.49 25.34 -6.72
CA VAL A 760 -27.87 24.03 -6.97
C VAL A 760 -27.84 23.22 -5.67
N ASN A 761 -28.45 22.04 -5.70
CA ASN A 761 -28.40 21.09 -4.59
C ASN A 761 -27.84 19.76 -5.08
N VAL A 762 -26.84 19.23 -4.38
CA VAL A 762 -26.16 17.99 -4.75
C VAL A 762 -26.30 16.98 -3.63
N TYR A 763 -26.68 15.75 -3.98
CA TYR A 763 -26.77 14.61 -3.09
C TYR A 763 -25.95 13.46 -3.66
N THR A 764 -25.41 12.62 -2.79
CA THR A 764 -24.73 11.39 -3.20
C THR A 764 -25.52 10.18 -2.74
N ASN A 765 -25.48 9.13 -3.56
CA ASN A 765 -26.03 7.83 -3.22
C ASN A 765 -25.12 6.77 -3.81
N ASN A 766 -24.29 6.15 -2.97
CA ASN A 766 -23.25 5.21 -3.39
C ASN A 766 -22.36 5.83 -4.49
N ASN A 767 -22.29 5.21 -5.66
CA ASN A 767 -21.52 5.68 -6.82
C ASN A 767 -22.28 6.70 -7.70
N ASN A 768 -23.32 7.34 -7.19
CA ASN A 768 -24.08 8.37 -7.91
C ASN A 768 -23.97 9.76 -7.27
N VAL A 769 -23.92 10.78 -8.13
CA VAL A 769 -24.04 12.20 -7.75
C VAL A 769 -25.28 12.77 -8.42
N ILE A 770 -26.26 13.19 -7.63
CA ILE A 770 -27.55 13.70 -8.08
C ILE A 770 -27.56 15.21 -7.85
N THR A 771 -27.60 15.98 -8.94
CA THR A 771 -27.58 17.45 -8.90
C THR A 771 -28.87 18.03 -9.46
N ASN A 772 -29.64 18.68 -8.61
CA ASN A 772 -30.78 19.50 -9.01
C ASN A 772 -30.32 20.94 -9.20
N TYR A 773 -30.66 21.54 -10.34
CA TYR A 773 -30.23 22.90 -10.67
C TYR A 773 -31.36 23.74 -11.29
N ASN A 774 -31.24 25.06 -11.17
CA ASN A 774 -32.06 26.02 -11.91
C ASN A 774 -31.15 27.10 -12.53
N ALA A 775 -30.96 27.02 -13.84
CA ALA A 775 -30.07 27.92 -14.57
C ALA A 775 -30.86 29.06 -15.23
N LYS A 776 -30.40 30.31 -15.06
CA LYS A 776 -31.02 31.50 -15.66
C LYS A 776 -30.67 31.68 -17.14
N GLU A 777 -29.59 31.04 -17.59
CA GLU A 777 -29.04 31.05 -18.94
C GLU A 777 -28.34 29.71 -19.21
N ASP A 778 -27.89 29.50 -20.44
CA ASP A 778 -27.06 28.34 -20.77
C ASP A 778 -25.74 28.43 -20.02
N GLY A 779 -25.28 27.31 -19.47
CA GLY A 779 -24.11 27.28 -18.62
C GLY A 779 -23.46 25.92 -18.47
N SER A 780 -22.70 25.76 -17.40
CA SER A 780 -22.08 24.48 -17.04
C SER A 780 -22.20 24.20 -15.56
N LEU A 781 -22.28 22.92 -15.20
CA LEU A 781 -22.08 22.45 -13.84
C LEU A 781 -20.66 21.90 -13.74
N ILE A 782 -19.83 22.52 -12.92
CA ILE A 782 -18.50 22.03 -12.60
C ILE A 782 -18.57 21.30 -11.28
N PHE A 783 -18.20 20.04 -11.29
CA PHE A 783 -18.16 19.19 -10.11
C PHE A 783 -16.73 19.16 -9.59
N THR A 784 -16.55 19.51 -8.32
CA THR A 784 -15.25 19.43 -7.65
C THR A 784 -14.90 17.99 -7.26
N ILE A 785 -15.15 17.04 -8.16
CA ILE A 785 -14.72 15.64 -8.10
C ILE A 785 -13.71 15.36 -9.22
N PRO A 786 -12.84 14.35 -9.08
CA PRO A 786 -11.87 14.02 -10.10
C PRO A 786 -12.55 13.57 -11.41
N TYR A 787 -12.08 14.10 -12.53
CA TYR A 787 -12.44 13.56 -13.84
C TYR A 787 -11.88 12.15 -14.00
N ASP A 788 -12.75 11.21 -14.38
CA ASP A 788 -12.41 9.82 -14.67
C ASP A 788 -13.29 9.32 -15.81
N LYS A 789 -12.76 8.44 -16.67
CA LYS A 789 -13.50 7.83 -17.78
C LYS A 789 -14.63 6.89 -17.31
N GLY A 790 -14.62 6.48 -16.04
CA GLY A 790 -15.68 5.71 -15.41
C GLY A 790 -16.95 6.52 -15.10
N TRP A 791 -16.90 7.86 -15.16
CA TRP A 791 -18.08 8.69 -15.00
C TRP A 791 -18.94 8.72 -16.28
N SER A 792 -20.26 8.65 -16.09
CA SER A 792 -21.27 8.89 -17.12
C SER A 792 -22.31 9.87 -16.58
N ALA A 793 -22.92 10.68 -17.44
CA ALA A 793 -23.88 11.71 -17.05
C ALA A 793 -25.19 11.58 -17.82
N THR A 794 -26.30 11.80 -17.11
CA THR A 794 -27.62 11.96 -17.72
C THR A 794 -28.27 13.26 -17.23
N LYS A 795 -29.00 13.94 -18.11
CA LYS A 795 -29.89 15.06 -17.76
C LYS A 795 -31.33 14.64 -17.98
N ASN A 796 -32.15 14.67 -16.93
CA ASN A 796 -33.56 14.25 -16.97
C ASN A 796 -33.73 12.88 -17.69
N GLY A 797 -32.83 11.94 -17.42
CA GLY A 797 -32.80 10.59 -18.02
C GLY A 797 -32.12 10.48 -19.39
N LYS A 798 -31.75 11.58 -20.06
CA LYS A 798 -31.07 11.55 -21.37
C LYS A 798 -29.55 11.67 -21.21
N PRO A 799 -28.72 10.83 -21.87
CA PRO A 799 -27.26 10.94 -21.80
C PRO A 799 -26.75 12.31 -22.26
N ILE A 800 -25.77 12.86 -21.55
CA ILE A 800 -25.06 14.08 -21.92
C ILE A 800 -23.53 13.86 -21.81
N PRO A 801 -22.71 14.51 -22.65
CA PRO A 801 -21.27 14.34 -22.61
C PRO A 801 -20.67 14.97 -21.35
N ILE A 802 -19.66 14.29 -20.81
CA ILE A 802 -18.79 14.81 -19.75
C ILE A 802 -17.51 15.33 -20.39
N THR A 803 -17.04 16.48 -19.94
CA THR A 803 -15.72 17.01 -20.29
C THR A 803 -14.92 17.34 -19.04
N LYS A 804 -13.66 17.70 -19.23
CA LYS A 804 -12.76 18.16 -18.16
C LYS A 804 -12.96 19.65 -17.92
N ALA A 805 -12.85 20.06 -16.67
CA ALA A 805 -12.65 21.44 -16.25
C ALA A 805 -11.28 21.57 -15.56
N GLN A 806 -10.49 22.56 -15.99
CA GLN A 806 -9.12 22.81 -15.52
C GLN A 806 -8.20 21.58 -15.61
N GLY A 807 -8.48 20.69 -16.55
CA GLY A 807 -7.78 19.41 -16.73
C GLY A 807 -8.02 18.33 -15.65
N GLY A 808 -8.49 18.68 -14.44
CA GLY A 808 -8.62 17.77 -13.29
C GLY A 808 -10.04 17.55 -12.76
N PHE A 809 -10.94 18.51 -12.93
CA PHE A 809 -12.34 18.42 -12.50
C PHE A 809 -13.28 17.94 -13.61
N LEU A 810 -14.48 17.56 -13.23
CA LEU A 810 -15.54 17.11 -14.13
C LEU A 810 -16.51 18.26 -14.44
N THR A 811 -16.94 18.40 -15.70
CA THR A 811 -17.97 19.38 -16.07
C THR A 811 -18.97 18.84 -17.09
N VAL A 812 -20.20 19.36 -17.05
CA VAL A 812 -21.23 19.12 -18.06
C VAL A 812 -21.87 20.45 -18.49
N SER A 813 -22.16 20.58 -19.78
CA SER A 813 -22.91 21.74 -20.31
C SER A 813 -24.40 21.53 -20.11
N ILE A 814 -25.09 22.58 -19.67
CA ILE A 814 -26.53 22.55 -19.38
C ILE A 814 -27.23 23.77 -19.99
N PRO A 815 -28.40 23.61 -20.61
CA PRO A 815 -29.18 24.74 -21.08
C PRO A 815 -29.94 25.41 -19.93
N LYS A 816 -30.41 26.63 -20.18
CA LYS A 816 -31.31 27.40 -19.33
C LYS A 816 -32.50 26.57 -18.83
N GLY A 817 -32.92 26.83 -17.60
CA GLY A 817 -34.09 26.25 -16.94
C GLY A 817 -33.75 25.29 -15.80
N LYS A 818 -34.78 24.65 -15.26
CA LYS A 818 -34.67 23.64 -14.21
C LYS A 818 -34.30 22.28 -14.80
N GLY A 819 -33.49 21.52 -14.09
CA GLY A 819 -33.15 20.17 -14.48
C GLY A 819 -32.46 19.38 -13.38
N GLN A 820 -32.33 18.09 -13.64
CA GLN A 820 -31.57 17.16 -12.81
C GLN A 820 -30.48 16.52 -13.66
N VAL A 821 -29.23 16.61 -13.18
CA VAL A 821 -28.09 15.87 -13.72
C VAL A 821 -27.74 14.75 -12.74
N ILE A 822 -27.62 13.52 -13.24
CA ILE A 822 -27.15 12.37 -12.48
C ILE A 822 -25.84 11.90 -13.08
N LEU A 823 -24.77 11.93 -12.29
CA LEU A 823 -23.51 11.28 -12.59
C LEU A 823 -23.51 9.87 -11.97
N THR A 824 -23.07 8.87 -12.74
CA THR A 824 -22.91 7.48 -12.27
C THR A 824 -21.50 7.00 -12.57
N PHE A 825 -20.80 6.52 -11.55
CA PHE A 825 -19.46 5.96 -11.70
C PHE A 825 -19.50 4.43 -11.84
N ILE A 826 -18.92 3.91 -12.92
CA ILE A 826 -18.60 2.49 -13.09
C ILE A 826 -17.16 2.43 -13.58
N PRO A 827 -16.26 1.66 -12.95
CA PRO A 827 -14.85 1.61 -13.34
C PRO A 827 -14.70 1.36 -14.85
N ASN A 828 -13.87 2.17 -15.51
CA ASN A 828 -13.69 2.07 -16.96
C ASN A 828 -13.26 0.63 -17.33
N GLY A 829 -13.93 0.03 -18.30
CA GLY A 829 -13.69 -1.36 -18.72
C GLY A 829 -14.32 -2.44 -17.84
N PHE A 830 -15.04 -2.12 -16.75
CA PHE A 830 -15.68 -3.13 -15.89
C PHE A 830 -16.65 -4.03 -16.66
N LYS A 831 -17.53 -3.43 -17.48
CA LYS A 831 -18.49 -4.20 -18.30
C LYS A 831 -17.79 -5.15 -19.28
N LEU A 832 -16.74 -4.68 -19.95
CA LEU A 832 -15.94 -5.49 -20.87
C LEU A 832 -15.18 -6.59 -20.11
N GLY A 833 -14.60 -6.26 -18.97
CA GLY A 833 -13.91 -7.20 -18.10
C GLY A 833 -14.84 -8.32 -17.63
N LEU A 834 -16.08 -7.99 -17.25
CA LEU A 834 -17.10 -8.95 -16.89
C LEU A 834 -17.45 -9.90 -18.05
N MET A 835 -17.61 -9.37 -19.27
CA MET A 835 -17.87 -10.18 -20.47
C MET A 835 -16.71 -11.13 -20.77
N LEU A 836 -15.46 -10.64 -20.71
CA LEU A 836 -14.26 -11.45 -20.90
C LEU A 836 -14.12 -12.52 -19.81
N SER A 837 -14.48 -12.20 -18.56
CA SER A 837 -14.50 -13.14 -17.47
C SER A 837 -15.50 -14.28 -17.68
N LEU A 838 -16.73 -13.95 -18.08
CA LEU A 838 -17.73 -14.95 -18.42
C LEU A 838 -17.28 -15.83 -19.59
N PHE A 839 -16.67 -15.22 -20.63
CA PHE A 839 -16.10 -15.97 -21.74
C PHE A 839 -14.96 -16.91 -21.30
N GLY A 840 -14.07 -16.46 -20.41
CA GLY A 840 -13.00 -17.29 -19.83
C GLY A 840 -13.55 -18.51 -19.09
N ILE A 841 -14.57 -18.30 -18.26
CA ILE A 841 -15.26 -19.37 -17.51
C ILE A 841 -15.93 -20.37 -18.46
N LEU A 842 -16.73 -19.89 -19.42
CA LEU A 842 -17.43 -20.73 -20.37
C LEU A 842 -16.44 -21.53 -21.24
N SER A 843 -15.35 -20.89 -21.68
CA SER A 843 -14.29 -21.55 -22.46
C SER A 843 -13.61 -22.67 -21.67
N TYR A 844 -13.35 -22.44 -20.38
CA TYR A 844 -12.78 -23.47 -19.50
C TYR A 844 -13.77 -24.63 -19.26
N LEU A 845 -15.04 -24.34 -19.00
CA LEU A 845 -16.08 -25.36 -18.82
C LEU A 845 -16.25 -26.20 -20.09
N PHE A 846 -16.23 -25.58 -21.27
CA PHE A 846 -16.24 -26.28 -22.55
C PHE A 846 -15.04 -27.21 -22.72
N LEU A 847 -13.83 -26.74 -22.37
CA LEU A 847 -12.62 -27.56 -22.40
C LEU A 847 -12.72 -28.78 -21.46
N VAL A 848 -13.28 -28.61 -20.26
CA VAL A 848 -13.54 -29.72 -19.33
C VAL A 848 -14.57 -30.70 -19.90
N TYR A 849 -15.68 -30.20 -20.44
CA TYR A 849 -16.73 -31.01 -21.05
C TYR A 849 -16.18 -31.87 -22.20
N TYR A 850 -15.43 -31.27 -23.12
CA TYR A 850 -14.81 -31.98 -24.24
C TYR A 850 -13.83 -33.07 -23.77
N GLN A 851 -13.03 -32.78 -22.74
CA GLN A 851 -12.12 -33.77 -22.16
C GLN A 851 -12.84 -34.95 -21.50
N VAL A 852 -13.98 -34.70 -20.86
CA VAL A 852 -14.80 -35.76 -20.26
C VAL A 852 -15.46 -36.61 -21.34
N ARG A 853 -16.05 -36.00 -22.38
CA ARG A 853 -16.69 -36.73 -23.49
C ARG A 853 -15.69 -37.63 -24.23
N LYS A 854 -14.52 -37.10 -24.59
CA LYS A 854 -13.45 -37.88 -25.23
C LYS A 854 -12.90 -39.02 -24.37
N ARG A 855 -13.12 -39.01 -23.05
CA ARG A 855 -12.79 -40.13 -22.14
C ARG A 855 -13.92 -41.14 -22.01
N LYS A 856 -15.17 -40.78 -22.34
CA LYS A 856 -16.29 -41.72 -22.43
C LYS A 856 -16.32 -42.43 -23.77
N ASP A 857 -15.87 -41.75 -24.83
CA ASP A 857 -15.78 -42.30 -26.20
C ASP A 857 -14.50 -43.13 -26.43
N ARG A 858 -13.67 -43.33 -25.40
CA ARG A 858 -12.44 -44.15 -25.39
C ARG A 858 -12.53 -45.14 -24.26
#